data_AF-M3JV81-F1
#
_entry.id   AF-M3JV81-F1
#
_cell.length_a   1.000
_cell.length_b   1.000
_cell.length_c   1.000
_cell.angle_alpha   90.00
_cell.angle_beta   90.00
_cell.angle_gamma   90.00
#
_symmetry.space_group_name_H-M   'P 1'
#
loop_
_entity.id
_entity.type
_entity.pdbx_description
1 polymer ?
#
loop_
_entity_poly.entity_id
_entity_poly.type
_entity_poly.pdbx_seq_one_letter_code
_entity_poly.pdbx_strand_id
1 'polypeptide(L)'
;MDDNILLKICELPSEIVIKIIEYIPNSKLCYLLDIPQLTDLTLSVMLADVGIGKYWNEDEEYENSTPIGWTGFNDYKSKTYFDDFERLNELVTKYKRYPTKLRIPESFEYYTGGKVDDYRHIFEKCAHIDLGVQDEEGDIVSSILKELEPYNLTSLTVDCLDGLDIDDVPSTLQELSTIGSRYGNYEFLTKLKNLKVYFTRQLPNTAVSILPESLTSLTISKFDETIITADSKALLNLDQLTISMTKPLEDPNKLLKWAPFLKDLSVSYDGINNLTSFGQMAKILHKLTLEMSPEINDYSLLKECINLKVLGMTACVFPFDLFSDSFTFPKLEEFRSFMNETHFRNRRFVLPKSLKTLYIVGHEMYIRNDLQLPDSLRSITLASIEFESQKFNLKLPENLYELVLDHTNLKTVQNVVFPQTLTRLAFDDCPLKKITGTNISELKNLYEYSIRNNLFKRCSDFDKPPNVVSFGCDSITLKNMIIPNFHNLMSLRLPSEIDKASQLKLPDNLQELFHERALRFIFDDPFFRLPPKLKVLHIQQEDTDFFDPYICRIYINCPEFLEHLPESLKVLNLVSIEGGSMTCPKHTIMLPKKLRKICIGGVNVTKDIFNKFNFKRCKQLELVRFTRGNLKVLNLNKLPKTLNYMYFQAMNVINVKGNLEEFPSLVSFSFSEEIATEDDFYD
;
A
#
# COMPACT_ATOMS: atom_id res chain seq x y z
N MET A 1 17.85 14.40 -15.55
CA MET A 1 16.68 14.96 -16.25
C MET A 1 17.28 15.90 -17.27
N ASP A 2 16.75 15.96 -18.49
CA ASP A 2 17.27 16.88 -19.51
C ASP A 2 16.93 18.30 -19.04
N ASP A 3 17.92 19.14 -18.76
CA ASP A 3 17.72 20.49 -18.18
C ASP A 3 16.80 21.35 -19.05
N ASN A 4 16.70 21.03 -20.34
CA ASN A 4 15.79 21.64 -21.30
C ASN A 4 14.29 21.38 -21.03
N ILE A 5 13.93 20.26 -20.38
CA ILE A 5 12.53 19.95 -20.05
C ILE A 5 12.09 20.74 -18.81
N LEU A 6 12.95 20.87 -17.81
CA LEU A 6 12.66 21.60 -16.57
C LEU A 6 12.48 23.10 -16.83
N LEU A 7 13.28 23.67 -17.74
CA LEU A 7 13.12 25.06 -18.17
C LEU A 7 11.79 25.30 -18.87
N LYS A 8 11.33 24.37 -19.73
CA LYS A 8 10.01 24.46 -20.37
C LYS A 8 8.85 24.31 -19.39
N ILE A 9 9.00 23.52 -18.33
CA ILE A 9 7.99 23.41 -17.27
C ILE A 9 7.83 24.75 -16.55
N CYS A 10 8.92 25.49 -16.34
CA CYS A 10 8.88 26.82 -15.71
C CYS A 10 8.16 27.89 -16.56
N GLU A 11 7.93 27.63 -17.86
CA GLU A 11 7.20 28.53 -18.75
C GLU A 11 5.67 28.31 -18.69
N LEU A 12 5.21 27.25 -18.02
CA LEU A 12 3.79 26.93 -17.88
C LEU A 12 3.13 27.74 -16.74
N PRO A 13 1.80 27.98 -16.81
CA PRO A 13 1.05 28.54 -15.69
C PRO A 13 1.24 27.76 -14.40
N SER A 14 1.37 28.45 -13.25
CA SER A 14 1.63 27.84 -11.94
C SER A 14 0.65 26.72 -11.57
N GLU A 15 -0.61 26.84 -11.95
CA GLU A 15 -1.65 25.82 -11.72
C GLU A 15 -1.34 24.50 -12.46
N ILE A 16 -0.77 24.59 -13.67
CA ILE A 16 -0.36 23.43 -14.46
C ILE A 16 0.92 22.83 -13.87
N VAL A 17 1.85 23.67 -13.44
CA VAL A 17 3.10 23.24 -12.80
C VAL A 17 2.82 22.52 -11.48
N ILE A 18 1.92 23.05 -10.64
CA ILE A 18 1.48 22.39 -9.40
C ILE A 18 0.90 21.01 -9.71
N LYS A 19 -0.01 20.90 -10.69
CA LYS A 19 -0.53 19.61 -11.13
C LYS A 19 0.56 18.67 -11.64
N ILE A 20 1.59 19.16 -12.31
CA ILE A 20 2.73 18.31 -12.72
C ILE A 20 3.50 17.83 -11.49
N ILE A 21 3.76 18.73 -10.52
CA ILE A 21 4.47 18.44 -9.28
C ILE A 21 3.71 17.42 -8.43
N GLU A 22 2.39 17.50 -8.32
CA GLU A 22 1.54 16.53 -7.60
C GLU A 22 1.64 15.09 -8.15
N TYR A 23 2.02 14.92 -9.41
CA TYR A 23 2.24 13.60 -10.03
C TYR A 23 3.67 13.08 -9.84
N ILE A 24 4.57 13.90 -9.30
CA ILE A 24 5.92 13.50 -8.97
C ILE A 24 5.89 12.84 -7.59
N PRO A 25 6.44 11.61 -7.43
CA PRO A 25 6.49 10.95 -6.13
C PRO A 25 7.15 11.87 -5.09
N ASN A 26 6.58 11.96 -3.87
CA ASN A 26 7.06 12.86 -2.80
C ASN A 26 8.56 12.70 -2.52
N SER A 27 9.06 11.47 -2.65
CA SER A 27 10.49 11.10 -2.62
C SER A 27 11.42 11.83 -3.60
N LYS A 28 10.87 12.57 -4.57
CA LYS A 28 11.59 13.27 -5.64
C LYS A 28 11.35 14.78 -5.61
N LEU A 29 10.40 15.27 -4.82
CA LEU A 29 10.05 16.69 -4.76
C LEU A 29 11.21 17.54 -4.20
N CYS A 30 12.00 16.99 -3.28
CA CYS A 30 13.17 17.67 -2.72
C CYS A 30 14.18 18.14 -3.79
N TYR A 31 14.29 17.44 -4.92
CA TYR A 31 15.19 17.82 -6.03
C TYR A 31 14.71 19.06 -6.79
N LEU A 32 13.43 19.39 -6.71
CA LEU A 32 12.87 20.59 -7.32
C LEU A 32 13.12 21.83 -6.46
N LEU A 33 13.44 21.65 -5.18
CA LEU A 33 13.78 22.77 -4.29
C LEU A 33 15.09 23.45 -4.67
N ASP A 34 16.00 22.72 -5.32
CA ASP A 34 17.27 23.26 -5.84
C ASP A 34 17.09 24.11 -7.11
N ILE A 35 15.86 24.18 -7.65
CA ILE A 35 15.50 24.98 -8.83
C ILE A 35 14.71 26.20 -8.35
N PRO A 36 15.32 27.41 -8.31
CA PRO A 36 14.71 28.58 -7.69
C PRO A 36 13.31 28.94 -8.20
N GLN A 37 13.04 28.71 -9.49
CA GLN A 37 11.74 28.98 -10.12
C GLN A 37 10.63 28.02 -9.68
N LEU A 38 10.99 26.82 -9.22
CA LEU A 38 10.05 25.78 -8.79
C LEU A 38 9.97 25.65 -7.28
N THR A 39 10.89 26.25 -6.52
CA THR A 39 10.98 26.09 -5.06
C THR A 39 9.66 26.40 -4.36
N ASP A 40 9.04 27.56 -4.62
CA ASP A 40 7.79 27.94 -3.94
C ASP A 40 6.61 27.01 -4.31
N LEU A 41 6.48 26.63 -5.58
CA LEU A 41 5.42 25.73 -6.05
C LEU A 41 5.62 24.32 -5.48
N THR A 42 6.86 23.85 -5.44
CA THR A 42 7.22 22.56 -4.85
C THR A 42 6.90 22.55 -3.35
N LEU A 43 7.28 23.59 -2.61
CA LEU A 43 6.96 23.71 -1.18
C LEU A 43 5.45 23.74 -0.95
N SER A 44 4.67 24.38 -1.82
CA SER A 44 3.20 24.41 -1.69
C SER A 44 2.57 23.03 -1.79
N VAL A 45 3.14 22.13 -2.60
CA VAL A 45 2.69 20.74 -2.70
C VAL A 45 3.22 19.90 -1.52
N MET A 46 4.51 20.02 -1.21
CA MET A 46 5.15 19.24 -0.15
C MET A 46 4.54 19.51 1.23
N LEU A 47 4.22 20.78 1.52
CA LEU A 47 3.68 21.23 2.80
C LEU A 47 2.14 21.29 2.81
N ALA A 48 1.45 20.83 1.76
CA ALA A 48 -0.01 20.79 1.74
C ALA A 48 -0.56 19.81 2.79
N ASP A 49 0.01 18.61 2.87
CA ASP A 49 -0.40 17.54 3.77
C ASP A 49 0.81 16.71 4.20
N VAL A 50 1.24 16.93 5.44
CA VAL A 50 2.48 16.41 6.02
C VAL A 50 2.16 15.35 7.09
N GLY A 51 2.80 14.19 7.05
CA GLY A 51 2.80 13.20 8.12
C GLY A 51 4.13 13.12 8.87
N ILE A 52 4.10 12.80 10.15
CA ILE A 52 5.26 12.49 11.00
C ILE A 52 5.13 11.04 11.48
N GLY A 53 6.16 10.22 11.28
CA GLY A 53 6.24 8.85 11.76
C GLY A 53 6.16 7.76 10.69
N LYS A 54 6.30 6.50 11.12
CA LYS A 54 6.20 5.31 10.25
C LYS A 54 4.72 4.92 10.06
N TYR A 55 4.28 4.68 8.83
CA TYR A 55 2.92 4.19 8.55
C TYR A 55 2.90 2.67 8.71
N TRP A 56 2.05 2.12 9.58
CA TRP A 56 1.78 0.69 9.67
C TRP A 56 0.83 0.30 8.55
N ASN A 57 1.36 -0.30 7.49
CA ASN A 57 0.60 -1.23 6.66
C ASN A 57 1.09 -2.63 7.06
N GLU A 58 0.20 -3.46 7.60
CA GLU A 58 0.45 -4.89 7.88
C GLU A 58 0.55 -5.73 6.60
N ASP A 59 0.53 -5.13 5.41
CA ASP A 59 0.87 -5.80 4.16
C ASP A 59 1.91 -4.95 3.41
N GLU A 60 3.06 -5.59 3.15
CA GLU A 60 4.18 -5.17 2.29
C GLU A 60 5.23 -4.20 2.85
N GLU A 61 6.35 -4.80 3.25
CA GLU A 61 7.64 -4.18 3.51
C GLU A 61 8.31 -3.61 2.26
N TYR A 62 8.28 -2.29 2.10
CA TYR A 62 9.24 -1.59 1.24
C TYR A 62 9.63 -0.23 1.82
N GLU A 63 10.62 -0.22 2.73
CA GLU A 63 11.28 1.03 3.10
C GLU A 63 12.11 1.56 1.91
N ASN A 64 11.50 2.34 1.02
CA ASN A 64 12.21 3.22 0.11
C ASN A 64 12.60 4.49 0.88
N SER A 65 13.76 4.40 1.50
CA SER A 65 14.57 5.54 1.89
C SER A 65 14.53 6.63 0.75
N THR A 66 14.68 7.94 1.01
CA THR A 66 15.03 8.98 -0.02
C THR A 66 16.19 9.90 0.45
N PRO A 67 17.00 10.53 -0.43
CA PRO A 67 18.17 11.26 0.01
C PRO A 67 17.77 12.56 0.70
N ILE A 68 18.30 12.74 1.90
CA ILE A 68 17.84 13.61 2.99
C ILE A 68 16.73 12.97 3.83
N GLY A 69 16.79 11.68 4.16
CA GLY A 69 15.93 11.13 5.23
C GLY A 69 14.43 11.46 5.09
N TRP A 70 13.85 11.18 3.93
CA TRP A 70 12.38 11.16 3.81
C TRP A 70 11.99 9.72 3.52
N THR A 71 11.15 9.13 4.35
CA THR A 71 10.48 7.87 4.07
C THR A 71 9.14 8.20 3.41
N GLY A 72 9.18 8.40 2.10
CA GLY A 72 7.95 8.48 1.33
C GLY A 72 7.48 7.06 1.03
N PHE A 73 6.51 6.57 1.80
CA PHE A 73 5.82 5.30 1.55
C PHE A 73 5.22 5.31 0.13
N ASN A 74 5.43 4.20 -0.61
CA ASN A 74 4.87 3.96 -1.94
C ASN A 74 3.52 3.23 -1.76
N ASP A 75 2.47 3.96 -1.45
CA ASP A 75 1.27 4.01 -2.29
C ASP A 75 0.44 5.21 -1.83
N TYR A 76 -0.44 5.71 -2.69
CA TYR A 76 -1.20 6.97 -2.56
C TYR A 76 -0.45 8.25 -2.99
N LYS A 77 -0.87 8.77 -4.15
CA LYS A 77 -0.52 10.07 -4.75
C LYS A 77 -0.96 11.30 -3.92
N SER A 78 -0.72 11.41 -2.61
CA SER A 78 -1.22 12.63 -1.91
C SER A 78 -0.47 13.20 -0.70
N LYS A 79 0.52 12.55 -0.08
CA LYS A 79 0.99 13.00 1.27
C LYS A 79 2.51 12.90 1.51
N THR A 80 3.12 13.96 2.04
CA THR A 80 4.58 14.01 2.35
C THR A 80 4.82 13.52 3.78
N TYR A 81 5.69 12.52 4.00
CA TYR A 81 6.00 12.01 5.34
C TYR A 81 7.45 12.33 5.77
N PHE A 82 7.63 12.58 7.05
CA PHE A 82 8.93 12.71 7.73
C PHE A 82 9.02 11.68 8.85
N ASP A 83 10.22 11.14 9.09
CA ASP A 83 10.46 10.20 10.18
C ASP A 83 10.31 10.84 11.57
N ASP A 84 10.62 12.14 11.66
CA ASP A 84 10.67 12.92 12.91
C ASP A 84 10.41 14.41 12.65
N PHE A 85 10.27 15.18 13.74
CA PHE A 85 10.08 16.62 13.69
C PHE A 85 11.33 17.42 13.34
N GLU A 86 12.54 16.90 13.58
CA GLU A 86 13.78 17.64 13.37
C GLU A 86 13.94 18.01 11.89
N ARG A 87 13.62 17.08 10.99
CA ARG A 87 13.70 17.31 9.54
C ARG A 87 12.64 18.25 9.00
N LEU A 88 11.40 18.14 9.50
CA LEU A 88 10.37 19.13 9.18
C LEU A 88 10.82 20.52 9.65
N ASN A 89 11.37 20.60 10.85
CA ASN A 89 11.89 21.83 11.44
C ASN A 89 13.02 22.47 10.61
N GLU A 90 13.96 21.67 10.11
CA GLU A 90 14.99 22.16 9.18
C GLU A 90 14.38 22.80 7.93
N LEU A 91 13.38 22.16 7.33
CA LEU A 91 12.74 22.64 6.11
C LEU A 91 11.98 23.95 6.33
N VAL A 92 11.10 23.99 7.33
CA VAL A 92 10.31 25.19 7.66
C VAL A 92 11.21 26.33 8.11
N THR A 93 12.30 26.01 8.82
CA THR A 93 13.28 27.02 9.26
C THR A 93 14.05 27.59 8.07
N LYS A 94 14.45 26.76 7.11
CA LYS A 94 15.19 27.17 5.91
C LYS A 94 14.33 28.03 4.97
N TYR A 95 13.10 27.62 4.69
CA TYR A 95 12.27 28.26 3.66
C TYR A 95 11.18 29.17 4.21
N LYS A 96 10.97 29.22 5.52
CA LYS A 96 9.92 30.01 6.20
C LYS A 96 8.51 29.74 5.64
N ARG A 97 8.27 28.50 5.20
CA ARG A 97 6.97 27.96 4.79
C ARG A 97 6.54 26.90 5.79
N TYR A 98 5.25 26.76 6.02
CA TYR A 98 4.69 25.91 7.08
C TYR A 98 3.67 24.92 6.50
N PRO A 99 3.51 23.74 7.12
CA PRO A 99 2.47 22.80 6.74
C PRO A 99 1.08 23.45 6.77
N THR A 100 0.23 23.11 5.80
CA THR A 100 -1.20 23.42 5.88
C THR A 100 -1.90 22.38 6.74
N LYS A 101 -1.54 21.10 6.56
CA LYS A 101 -2.02 19.99 7.37
C LYS A 101 -0.84 19.16 7.89
N LEU A 102 -0.86 18.83 9.18
CA LEU A 102 0.15 18.03 9.88
C LEU A 102 -0.53 16.81 10.51
N ARG A 103 -0.02 15.61 10.28
CA ARG A 103 -0.53 14.35 10.83
C ARG A 103 0.55 13.64 11.63
N ILE A 104 0.19 13.12 12.79
CA ILE A 104 1.08 12.39 13.68
C ILE A 104 0.27 11.20 14.16
N PRO A 105 0.19 10.10 13.38
CA PRO A 105 -0.82 9.08 13.56
C PRO A 105 -0.64 8.25 14.85
N GLU A 106 0.56 8.24 15.43
CA GLU A 106 0.87 7.50 16.65
C GLU A 106 1.94 8.21 17.48
N SER A 107 1.93 7.95 18.79
CA SER A 107 3.03 8.24 19.73
C SER A 107 3.62 9.64 19.59
N PHE A 108 2.78 10.69 19.70
CA PHE A 108 3.19 12.10 19.63
C PHE A 108 4.44 12.42 20.48
N GLU A 109 4.51 11.89 21.70
CA GLU A 109 5.64 12.11 22.61
C GLU A 109 6.94 11.51 22.08
N TYR A 110 6.86 10.33 21.46
CA TYR A 110 8.00 9.64 20.86
C TYR A 110 8.60 10.48 19.74
N TYR A 111 7.76 10.97 18.81
CA TYR A 111 8.24 11.72 17.65
C TYR A 111 8.68 13.15 17.97
N THR A 112 8.14 13.75 19.03
CA THR A 112 8.61 15.04 19.53
C THR A 112 9.83 14.91 20.42
N GLY A 113 10.14 13.71 20.92
CA GLY A 113 11.24 13.45 21.87
C GLY A 113 11.10 14.25 23.15
N GLY A 114 9.87 14.60 23.56
CA GLY A 114 9.58 15.49 24.69
C GLY A 114 9.96 16.96 24.47
N LYS A 115 10.20 17.40 23.22
CA LYS A 115 10.64 18.76 22.87
C LYS A 115 9.59 19.54 22.08
N VAL A 116 8.33 19.50 22.50
CA VAL A 116 7.22 20.18 21.82
C VAL A 116 7.49 21.68 21.61
N ASP A 117 8.08 22.33 22.61
CA ASP A 117 8.45 23.75 22.56
C ASP A 117 9.42 24.10 21.42
N ASP A 118 10.35 23.21 21.07
CA ASP A 118 11.30 23.42 19.97
C ASP A 118 10.59 23.52 18.61
N TYR A 119 9.39 22.92 18.51
CA TYR A 119 8.58 22.84 17.30
C TYR A 119 7.34 23.74 17.34
N ARG A 120 7.16 24.53 18.40
CA ARG A 120 6.01 25.43 18.62
C ARG A 120 5.60 26.25 17.40
N HIS A 121 6.58 26.87 16.75
CA HIS A 121 6.36 27.71 15.57
C HIS A 121 5.78 26.97 14.34
N ILE A 122 5.86 25.63 14.30
CA ILE A 122 5.21 24.78 13.30
C ILE A 122 3.73 24.66 13.64
N PHE A 123 3.41 24.29 14.87
CA PHE A 123 2.03 24.11 15.33
C PHE A 123 1.23 25.41 15.27
N GLU A 124 1.83 26.55 15.65
CA GLU A 124 1.19 27.88 15.60
C GLU A 124 0.74 28.30 14.21
N LYS A 125 1.44 27.83 13.16
CA LYS A 125 1.22 28.26 11.78
C LYS A 125 0.58 27.18 10.92
N CYS A 126 0.37 25.98 11.47
CA CYS A 126 -0.31 24.90 10.79
C CYS A 126 -1.83 25.13 10.86
N ALA A 127 -2.52 25.00 9.72
CA ALA A 127 -3.95 25.21 9.68
C ALA A 127 -4.73 24.02 10.24
N HIS A 128 -4.21 22.80 10.11
CA HIS A 128 -4.84 21.56 10.52
C HIS A 128 -3.83 20.63 11.18
N ILE A 129 -4.16 20.10 12.34
CA ILE A 129 -3.33 19.11 13.04
C ILE A 129 -4.20 17.87 13.28
N ASP A 130 -3.69 16.70 12.88
CA ASP A 130 -4.24 15.38 13.15
C ASP A 130 -3.27 14.63 14.07
N LEU A 131 -3.70 14.24 15.27
CA LEU A 131 -2.86 13.61 16.28
C LEU A 131 -3.32 12.21 16.63
N GLY A 132 -2.38 11.35 16.98
CA GLY A 132 -2.56 10.02 17.54
C GLY A 132 -1.76 9.93 18.84
N VAL A 133 -2.43 9.56 19.93
CA VAL A 133 -1.81 9.39 21.24
C VAL A 133 -2.10 7.98 21.73
N GLN A 134 -1.03 7.21 21.91
CA GLN A 134 -1.08 5.94 22.63
C GLN A 134 -0.95 6.26 24.11
N ASP A 135 -2.03 6.05 24.85
CA ASP A 135 -2.09 6.31 26.29
C ASP A 135 -3.09 5.33 26.89
N GLU A 136 -2.58 4.26 27.49
CA GLU A 136 -3.42 3.24 28.12
C GLU A 136 -4.02 3.71 29.44
N GLU A 137 -3.39 4.67 30.12
CA GLU A 137 -3.77 5.14 31.46
C GLU A 137 -4.53 6.48 31.45
N GLY A 138 -4.41 7.29 30.38
CA GLY A 138 -5.15 8.54 30.14
C GLY A 138 -4.50 9.83 30.69
N ASP A 139 -3.38 9.70 31.42
CA ASP A 139 -2.67 10.81 32.07
C ASP A 139 -1.84 11.66 31.09
N ILE A 140 -1.42 11.07 29.97
CA ILE A 140 -0.56 11.69 28.96
C ILE A 140 -1.38 12.59 28.03
N VAL A 141 -2.55 12.13 27.59
CA VAL A 141 -3.41 12.86 26.64
C VAL A 141 -3.74 14.26 27.16
N SER A 142 -4.09 14.40 28.44
CA SER A 142 -4.46 15.69 29.04
C SER A 142 -3.29 16.69 29.04
N SER A 143 -2.08 16.22 29.29
CA SER A 143 -0.87 17.05 29.28
C SER A 143 -0.56 17.54 27.86
N ILE A 144 -0.65 16.65 26.87
CA ILE A 144 -0.45 16.98 25.46
C ILE A 144 -1.51 17.98 24.97
N LEU A 145 -2.78 17.77 25.32
CA LEU A 145 -3.85 18.66 24.89
C LEU A 145 -3.71 20.06 25.50
N LYS A 146 -3.26 20.19 26.76
CA LYS A 146 -2.93 21.48 27.37
C LYS A 146 -1.77 22.18 26.65
N GLU A 147 -0.74 21.43 26.26
CA GLU A 147 0.38 21.99 25.48
C GLU A 147 -0.05 22.43 24.08
N LEU A 148 -1.05 21.75 23.51
CA LEU A 148 -1.52 21.99 22.14
C LEU A 148 -2.81 22.84 22.05
N GLU A 149 -3.41 23.20 23.18
CA GLU A 149 -4.61 24.05 23.30
C GLU A 149 -4.53 25.35 22.46
N PRO A 150 -3.38 26.05 22.37
CA PRO A 150 -3.28 27.27 21.57
C PRO A 150 -3.36 27.06 20.06
N TYR A 151 -3.34 25.81 19.56
CA TYR A 151 -3.17 25.48 18.16
C TYR A 151 -4.46 24.91 17.54
N ASN A 152 -4.54 24.94 16.20
CA ASN A 152 -5.75 24.58 15.46
C ASN A 152 -5.87 23.05 15.27
N LEU A 153 -6.06 22.32 16.37
CA LEU A 153 -6.26 20.88 16.35
C LEU A 153 -7.58 20.53 15.65
N THR A 154 -7.52 19.71 14.61
CA THR A 154 -8.69 19.35 13.79
C THR A 154 -9.03 17.87 13.80
N SER A 155 -8.07 16.98 14.07
CA SER A 155 -8.32 15.55 14.23
C SER A 155 -7.52 15.01 15.42
N LEU A 156 -8.11 14.10 16.17
CA LEU A 156 -7.49 13.47 17.34
C LEU A 156 -7.88 12.00 17.40
N THR A 157 -6.89 11.13 17.56
CA THR A 157 -7.00 9.70 17.78
C THR A 157 -6.33 9.38 19.10
N VAL A 158 -7.03 8.66 19.97
CA VAL A 158 -6.57 8.34 21.32
C VAL A 158 -6.99 6.92 21.68
N ASP A 159 -6.14 6.23 22.42
CA ASP A 159 -6.50 4.93 22.98
C ASP A 159 -7.37 5.10 24.22
N CYS A 160 -6.99 5.97 25.16
CA CYS A 160 -7.77 6.26 26.35
C CYS A 160 -8.14 7.75 26.47
N LEU A 161 -9.29 8.02 27.09
CA LEU A 161 -9.81 9.34 27.48
C LEU A 161 -10.16 9.35 28.98
N ASP A 162 -9.84 8.29 29.73
CA ASP A 162 -10.02 8.33 31.18
C ASP A 162 -9.10 9.41 31.77
N GLY A 163 -9.59 10.21 32.72
CA GLY A 163 -8.80 11.31 33.30
C GLY A 163 -8.75 12.60 32.47
N LEU A 164 -9.33 12.62 31.27
CA LEU A 164 -9.41 13.82 30.42
C LEU A 164 -10.27 14.91 31.07
N ASP A 165 -9.69 16.08 31.33
CA ASP A 165 -10.48 17.25 31.72
C ASP A 165 -11.23 17.80 30.50
N ILE A 166 -12.52 18.06 30.70
CA ILE A 166 -13.42 18.65 29.71
C ILE A 166 -12.92 19.99 29.20
N ASP A 167 -12.16 20.72 30.02
CA ASP A 167 -11.57 22.00 29.64
C ASP A 167 -10.38 21.85 28.67
N ASP A 168 -9.74 20.68 28.60
CA ASP A 168 -8.53 20.48 27.80
C ASP A 168 -8.83 20.15 26.32
N VAL A 169 -10.07 19.78 25.96
CA VAL A 169 -10.38 19.35 24.58
C VAL A 169 -10.63 20.55 23.65
N PRO A 170 -9.87 20.71 22.55
CA PRO A 170 -10.01 21.86 21.67
C PRO A 170 -11.36 21.89 20.95
N SER A 171 -12.06 23.03 21.02
CA SER A 171 -13.33 23.23 20.31
C SER A 171 -13.21 23.27 18.77
N THR A 172 -11.98 23.37 18.24
CA THR A 172 -11.65 23.34 16.82
C THR A 172 -11.71 21.95 16.20
N LEU A 173 -11.82 20.90 17.03
CA LEU A 173 -11.77 19.52 16.62
C LEU A 173 -12.94 19.17 15.67
N GLN A 174 -12.61 18.57 14.52
CA GLN A 174 -13.54 18.13 13.48
C GLN A 174 -13.64 16.61 13.38
N GLU A 175 -12.61 15.89 13.81
CA GLU A 175 -12.56 14.43 13.78
C GLU A 175 -12.03 13.92 15.14
N LEU A 176 -12.67 12.90 15.70
CA LEU A 176 -12.25 12.26 16.94
C LEU A 176 -12.32 10.75 16.79
N SER A 177 -11.29 10.04 17.23
CA SER A 177 -11.24 8.58 17.26
C SER A 177 -10.80 8.10 18.64
N THR A 178 -11.59 7.24 19.26
CA THR A 178 -11.33 6.70 20.61
C THR A 178 -11.32 5.17 20.55
N ILE A 179 -10.14 4.56 20.48
CA ILE A 179 -9.92 3.16 20.03
C ILE A 179 -9.87 2.16 21.20
N GLY A 180 -9.44 2.59 22.40
CA GLY A 180 -9.32 1.75 23.59
C GLY A 180 -10.63 1.52 24.34
N SER A 181 -10.54 0.97 25.56
CA SER A 181 -11.71 0.44 26.29
C SER A 181 -12.00 1.14 27.62
N ARG A 182 -13.30 1.48 27.77
CA ARG A 182 -14.03 2.04 28.93
C ARG A 182 -13.81 3.54 29.10
N TYR A 183 -14.92 4.28 29.02
CA TYR A 183 -14.97 5.69 29.38
C TYR A 183 -16.14 5.92 30.33
N GLY A 184 -15.86 6.60 31.44
CA GLY A 184 -16.86 6.97 32.45
C GLY A 184 -17.58 8.29 32.16
N ASN A 185 -16.96 9.23 31.44
CA ASN A 185 -17.48 10.58 31.21
C ASN A 185 -17.41 11.00 29.73
N TYR A 186 -18.55 11.43 29.18
CA TYR A 186 -18.70 11.85 27.77
C TYR A 186 -19.08 13.34 27.63
N GLU A 187 -19.18 14.09 28.73
CA GLU A 187 -19.64 15.48 28.72
C GLU A 187 -18.80 16.40 27.83
N PHE A 188 -17.53 16.06 27.54
CA PHE A 188 -16.68 16.81 26.61
C PHE A 188 -17.26 16.94 25.21
N LEU A 189 -18.10 15.98 24.77
CA LEU A 189 -18.77 16.01 23.47
C LEU A 189 -19.65 17.27 23.31
N THR A 190 -20.19 17.81 24.41
CA THR A 190 -21.02 19.03 24.39
C THR A 190 -20.25 20.28 23.93
N LYS A 191 -18.92 20.28 24.07
CA LYS A 191 -18.06 21.40 23.67
C LYS A 191 -17.58 21.30 22.22
N LEU A 192 -17.63 20.11 21.63
CA LEU A 192 -17.10 19.82 20.30
C LEU A 192 -18.07 20.21 19.17
N LYS A 193 -18.42 21.50 19.11
CA LYS A 193 -19.42 22.03 18.16
C LYS A 193 -19.03 21.89 16.69
N ASN A 194 -17.77 21.63 16.37
CA ASN A 194 -17.26 21.47 15.00
C ASN A 194 -17.02 20.01 14.60
N LEU A 195 -17.30 19.05 15.48
CA LEU A 195 -17.02 17.64 15.26
C LEU A 195 -17.95 17.05 14.19
N LYS A 196 -17.35 16.62 13.08
CA LYS A 196 -18.03 16.02 11.93
C LYS A 196 -17.91 14.50 11.89
N VAL A 197 -16.81 13.95 12.39
CA VAL A 197 -16.51 12.52 12.37
C VAL A 197 -16.18 12.06 13.78
N TYR A 198 -16.85 11.00 14.24
CA TYR A 198 -16.55 10.39 15.53
C TYR A 198 -16.43 8.87 15.40
N PHE A 199 -15.29 8.32 15.77
CA PHE A 199 -15.06 6.89 15.93
C PHE A 199 -14.96 6.57 17.43
N THR A 200 -15.71 5.57 17.87
CA THR A 200 -15.64 5.11 19.26
C THR A 200 -15.78 3.60 19.36
N ARG A 201 -15.11 3.01 20.36
CA ARG A 201 -15.31 1.60 20.66
C ARG A 201 -16.70 1.30 21.16
N GLN A 202 -17.23 2.09 22.08
CA GLN A 202 -18.55 1.89 22.66
C GLN A 202 -19.16 3.23 23.02
N LEU A 203 -20.46 3.39 22.79
CA LEU A 203 -21.18 4.62 23.09
C LEU A 203 -22.32 4.33 24.06
N PRO A 204 -22.31 4.83 25.31
CA PRO A 204 -23.42 4.60 26.23
C PRO A 204 -24.62 5.48 25.90
N ASN A 205 -25.83 5.06 26.30
CA ASN A 205 -27.08 5.80 26.07
C ASN A 205 -27.00 7.26 26.54
N THR A 206 -26.32 7.52 27.66
CA THR A 206 -26.16 8.86 28.24
C THR A 206 -25.32 9.79 27.37
N ALA A 207 -24.41 9.25 26.53
CA ALA A 207 -23.58 10.03 25.63
C ALA A 207 -24.31 10.40 24.32
N VAL A 208 -25.33 9.64 23.93
CA VAL A 208 -26.05 9.85 22.66
C VAL A 208 -26.75 11.20 22.62
N SER A 209 -27.35 11.64 23.74
CA SER A 209 -28.07 12.91 23.83
C SER A 209 -27.19 14.14 23.80
N ILE A 210 -25.88 13.98 24.02
CA ILE A 210 -24.89 15.06 24.08
C ILE A 210 -23.93 15.06 22.88
N LEU A 211 -24.19 14.23 21.88
CA LEU A 211 -23.47 14.29 20.60
C LEU A 211 -23.65 15.67 19.94
N PRO A 212 -22.62 16.19 19.26
CA PRO A 212 -22.68 17.50 18.64
C PRO A 212 -23.50 17.51 17.35
N GLU A 213 -24.30 18.56 17.14
CA GLU A 213 -25.20 18.66 15.97
C GLU A 213 -24.47 18.74 14.62
N SER A 214 -23.17 19.03 14.61
CA SER A 214 -22.33 19.05 13.40
C SER A 214 -21.89 17.66 12.93
N LEU A 215 -22.19 16.60 13.69
CA LEU A 215 -21.77 15.24 13.39
C LEU A 215 -22.43 14.72 12.11
N THR A 216 -21.60 14.24 11.18
CA THR A 216 -22.02 13.70 9.87
C THR A 216 -21.62 12.24 9.66
N SER A 217 -20.60 11.76 10.39
CA SER A 217 -20.14 10.38 10.35
C SER A 217 -19.90 9.84 11.76
N LEU A 218 -20.41 8.64 12.03
CA LEU A 218 -20.27 7.97 13.31
C LEU A 218 -19.86 6.51 13.11
N THR A 219 -18.84 6.06 13.82
CA THR A 219 -18.40 4.67 13.85
C THR A 219 -18.42 4.13 15.27
N ILE A 220 -19.04 2.97 15.47
CA ILE A 220 -19.15 2.29 16.77
C ILE A 220 -18.73 0.83 16.62
N SER A 221 -17.57 0.45 17.16
CA SER A 221 -17.04 -0.93 16.98
C SER A 221 -17.62 -1.97 17.96
N LYS A 222 -18.36 -1.54 18.99
CA LYS A 222 -19.13 -2.39 19.89
C LYS A 222 -20.53 -1.79 20.10
N PHE A 223 -21.33 -1.89 19.04
CA PHE A 223 -22.68 -1.38 19.01
C PHE A 223 -23.63 -2.25 19.85
N ASP A 224 -24.50 -1.58 20.61
CA ASP A 224 -25.61 -2.16 21.37
C ASP A 224 -26.88 -1.38 21.02
N GLU A 225 -27.96 -2.06 20.61
CA GLU A 225 -29.21 -1.41 20.21
C GLU A 225 -29.85 -0.59 21.32
N THR A 226 -29.55 -0.87 22.59
CA THR A 226 -30.08 -0.10 23.73
C THR A 226 -29.75 1.38 23.66
N ILE A 227 -28.70 1.77 22.91
CA ILE A 227 -28.26 3.17 22.74
C ILE A 227 -29.19 3.96 21.81
N ILE A 228 -30.02 3.27 21.03
CA ILE A 228 -30.99 3.89 20.15
C ILE A 228 -32.16 4.43 20.99
N THR A 229 -31.99 5.66 21.48
CA THR A 229 -33.00 6.43 22.21
C THR A 229 -33.51 7.59 21.36
N ALA A 230 -34.70 8.10 21.67
CA ALA A 230 -35.48 8.93 20.75
C ALA A 230 -35.04 10.40 20.61
N ASP A 231 -34.06 10.89 21.39
CA ASP A 231 -33.95 12.34 21.68
C ASP A 231 -32.63 13.04 21.26
N SER A 232 -31.81 12.47 20.38
CA SER A 232 -30.59 13.18 19.91
C SER A 232 -30.80 13.90 18.58
N LYS A 233 -30.78 15.24 18.63
CA LYS A 233 -30.86 16.10 17.43
C LYS A 233 -29.66 15.93 16.50
N ALA A 234 -28.49 15.59 17.05
CA ALA A 234 -27.27 15.47 16.28
C ALA A 234 -27.33 14.41 15.18
N LEU A 235 -28.09 13.35 15.43
CA LEU A 235 -28.19 12.22 14.53
C LEU A 235 -29.10 12.49 13.32
N LEU A 236 -29.87 13.58 13.35
CA LEU A 236 -30.62 14.06 12.18
C LEU A 236 -29.69 14.52 11.05
N ASN A 237 -28.44 14.87 11.34
CA ASN A 237 -27.47 15.31 10.33
C ASN A 237 -26.52 14.18 9.90
N LEU A 238 -26.71 12.97 10.42
CA LEU A 238 -25.82 11.85 10.17
C LEU A 238 -26.02 11.30 8.75
N ASP A 239 -24.97 11.38 7.94
CA ASP A 239 -24.91 10.89 6.57
C ASP A 239 -24.28 9.49 6.49
N GLN A 240 -23.35 9.17 7.40
CA GLN A 240 -22.58 7.92 7.41
C GLN A 240 -22.60 7.26 8.79
N LEU A 241 -22.84 5.94 8.81
CA LEU A 241 -22.86 5.14 10.02
C LEU A 241 -22.14 3.82 9.79
N THR A 242 -21.15 3.52 10.63
CA THR A 242 -20.50 2.22 10.68
C THR A 242 -20.71 1.59 12.04
N ILE A 243 -21.27 0.39 12.09
CA ILE A 243 -21.54 -0.32 13.34
C ILE A 243 -21.01 -1.74 13.28
N SER A 244 -20.33 -2.17 14.33
CA SER A 244 -20.01 -3.58 14.56
C SER A 244 -20.82 -4.06 15.75
N MET A 245 -21.72 -5.03 15.51
CA MET A 245 -22.70 -5.44 16.51
C MET A 245 -22.19 -6.65 17.28
N THR A 246 -22.57 -6.73 18.55
CA THR A 246 -22.30 -7.92 19.39
C THR A 246 -23.53 -8.78 19.63
N LYS A 247 -24.70 -8.27 19.24
CA LYS A 247 -26.02 -8.90 19.35
C LYS A 247 -26.86 -8.51 18.13
N PRO A 248 -27.90 -9.28 17.79
CA PRO A 248 -28.81 -8.93 16.72
C PRO A 248 -29.54 -7.62 17.03
N LEU A 249 -29.86 -6.84 15.99
CA LEU A 249 -30.85 -5.76 16.09
C LEU A 249 -32.26 -6.36 16.15
N GLU A 250 -32.98 -6.13 17.24
CA GLU A 250 -34.37 -6.53 17.43
C GLU A 250 -35.33 -5.74 16.52
N ASP A 251 -35.10 -4.43 16.32
CA ASP A 251 -35.89 -3.60 15.39
C ASP A 251 -35.02 -2.50 14.73
N PRO A 252 -34.51 -2.69 13.51
CA PRO A 252 -33.69 -1.66 12.87
C PRO A 252 -34.49 -0.52 12.27
N ASN A 253 -35.83 -0.52 12.31
CA ASN A 253 -36.56 0.73 12.07
C ASN A 253 -36.23 1.77 13.16
N LYS A 254 -35.70 1.33 14.31
CA LYS A 254 -35.12 2.24 15.29
C LYS A 254 -33.92 3.00 14.71
N LEU A 255 -33.05 2.37 13.91
CA LEU A 255 -31.95 3.07 13.24
C LEU A 255 -32.45 4.15 12.28
N LEU A 256 -33.54 3.91 11.53
CA LEU A 256 -34.11 4.92 10.66
C LEU A 256 -34.70 6.11 11.44
N LYS A 257 -35.30 5.86 12.61
CA LYS A 257 -35.74 6.95 13.51
C LYS A 257 -34.55 7.72 14.08
N TRP A 258 -33.46 7.02 14.35
CA TRP A 258 -32.24 7.55 14.92
C TRP A 258 -31.46 8.41 13.91
N ALA A 259 -31.32 7.93 12.67
CA ALA A 259 -30.60 8.60 11.58
C ALA A 259 -31.44 8.59 10.27
N PRO A 260 -32.46 9.45 10.16
CA PRO A 260 -33.45 9.39 9.07
C PRO A 260 -32.92 9.79 7.68
N PHE A 261 -31.76 10.45 7.61
CA PHE A 261 -31.16 10.92 6.36
C PHE A 261 -29.89 10.15 5.96
N LEU A 262 -29.65 9.01 6.62
CA LEU A 262 -28.47 8.18 6.41
C LEU A 262 -28.32 7.77 4.94
N LYS A 263 -27.15 8.03 4.36
CA LYS A 263 -26.82 7.67 2.96
C LYS A 263 -25.90 6.46 2.90
N ASP A 264 -24.98 6.34 3.85
CA ASP A 264 -23.97 5.29 3.85
C ASP A 264 -24.07 4.48 5.15
N LEU A 265 -24.22 3.17 5.01
CA LEU A 265 -24.32 2.26 6.13
C LEU A 265 -23.31 1.13 5.96
N SER A 266 -22.48 0.91 6.99
CA SER A 266 -21.65 -0.29 7.11
C SER A 266 -22.03 -1.05 8.37
N VAL A 267 -22.27 -2.35 8.23
CA VAL A 267 -22.66 -3.23 9.35
C VAL A 267 -21.77 -4.46 9.36
N SER A 268 -21.14 -4.72 10.51
CA SER A 268 -20.39 -5.94 10.77
C SER A 268 -21.07 -6.76 11.87
N TYR A 269 -21.56 -7.96 11.54
CA TYR A 269 -22.17 -8.88 12.52
C TYR A 269 -22.34 -10.30 11.97
N ASP A 270 -21.99 -11.30 12.76
CA ASP A 270 -22.05 -12.74 12.40
C ASP A 270 -23.45 -13.34 12.41
N GLY A 271 -24.33 -12.87 13.30
CA GLY A 271 -25.70 -13.37 13.44
C GLY A 271 -26.73 -12.73 12.50
N ILE A 272 -26.34 -11.94 11.49
CA ILE A 272 -27.32 -11.47 10.49
C ILE A 272 -27.67 -12.65 9.59
N ASN A 273 -28.91 -13.14 9.70
CA ASN A 273 -29.41 -14.23 8.85
C ASN A 273 -30.39 -13.75 7.76
N ASN A 274 -30.93 -12.54 7.87
CA ASN A 274 -31.78 -11.92 6.85
C ASN A 274 -31.73 -10.38 6.95
N LEU A 275 -32.17 -9.71 5.88
CA LEU A 275 -32.16 -8.25 5.79
C LEU A 275 -33.54 -7.60 6.01
N THR A 276 -34.57 -8.34 6.49
CA THR A 276 -35.93 -7.80 6.81
C THR A 276 -35.91 -6.61 7.72
N SER A 277 -34.93 -6.67 8.60
CA SER A 277 -34.64 -5.68 9.60
C SER A 277 -34.22 -4.33 8.96
N PHE A 278 -33.61 -4.30 7.77
CA PHE A 278 -33.18 -3.07 7.07
C PHE A 278 -34.31 -2.28 6.39
N GLY A 279 -35.51 -2.86 6.26
CA GLY A 279 -36.79 -2.19 5.96
C GLY A 279 -36.74 -0.94 5.06
N GLN A 280 -37.27 0.18 5.56
CA GLN A 280 -37.37 1.45 4.82
C GLN A 280 -36.02 2.13 4.56
N MET A 281 -34.97 1.82 5.33
CA MET A 281 -33.63 2.40 5.13
C MET A 281 -33.07 2.06 3.75
N ALA A 282 -33.40 0.87 3.23
CA ALA A 282 -33.01 0.44 1.89
C ALA A 282 -33.21 1.54 0.83
N LYS A 283 -34.33 2.27 0.89
CA LYS A 283 -34.72 3.25 -0.15
C LYS A 283 -33.88 4.52 -0.16
N ILE A 284 -33.26 4.89 0.95
CA ILE A 284 -32.49 6.14 1.10
C ILE A 284 -30.98 5.94 0.92
N LEU A 285 -30.50 4.71 1.08
CA LEU A 285 -29.07 4.39 1.03
C LEU A 285 -28.48 4.53 -0.38
N HIS A 286 -27.27 5.09 -0.41
CA HIS A 286 -26.39 5.20 -1.56
C HIS A 286 -25.21 4.23 -1.46
N LYS A 287 -24.76 3.90 -0.25
CA LYS A 287 -23.73 2.90 0.00
C LYS A 287 -24.18 1.94 1.09
N LEU A 288 -23.97 0.66 0.86
CA LEU A 288 -24.16 -0.39 1.85
C LEU A 288 -22.94 -1.30 1.86
N THR A 289 -22.34 -1.50 3.03
CA THR A 289 -21.33 -2.52 3.25
C THR A 289 -21.82 -3.50 4.31
N LEU A 290 -21.71 -4.79 4.01
CA LEU A 290 -22.00 -5.88 4.94
C LEU A 290 -20.71 -6.65 5.20
N GLU A 291 -20.37 -6.85 6.46
CA GLU A 291 -19.14 -7.52 6.86
C GLU A 291 -19.43 -8.63 7.87
N MET A 292 -18.66 -9.72 7.76
CA MET A 292 -18.69 -10.83 8.72
C MET A 292 -20.09 -11.42 8.92
N SER A 293 -20.94 -11.48 7.88
CA SER A 293 -22.31 -12.00 7.98
C SER A 293 -22.50 -13.28 7.15
N PRO A 294 -21.98 -14.44 7.61
CA PRO A 294 -22.00 -15.69 6.86
C PRO A 294 -23.38 -16.37 6.85
N GLU A 295 -24.31 -15.97 7.72
CA GLU A 295 -25.64 -16.60 7.82
C GLU A 295 -26.70 -15.99 6.89
N ILE A 296 -26.39 -14.87 6.21
CA ILE A 296 -27.37 -14.22 5.33
C ILE A 296 -27.69 -15.11 4.14
N ASN A 297 -28.94 -15.55 4.03
CA ASN A 297 -29.41 -16.37 2.92
C ASN A 297 -30.52 -15.70 2.08
N ASP A 298 -31.11 -14.61 2.58
CA ASP A 298 -32.13 -13.83 1.89
C ASP A 298 -31.73 -12.36 1.75
N TYR A 299 -31.44 -11.97 0.51
CA TYR A 299 -31.09 -10.61 0.12
C TYR A 299 -32.25 -9.83 -0.52
N SER A 300 -33.44 -10.43 -0.64
CA SER A 300 -34.56 -9.92 -1.45
C SER A 300 -34.87 -8.43 -1.25
N LEU A 301 -34.72 -7.92 -0.03
CA LEU A 301 -34.98 -6.52 0.30
C LEU A 301 -33.99 -5.51 -0.24
N LEU A 302 -32.76 -5.92 -0.56
CA LEU A 302 -31.83 -5.00 -1.21
C LEU A 302 -32.31 -4.59 -2.59
N LYS A 303 -33.25 -5.33 -3.20
CA LYS A 303 -33.91 -4.90 -4.45
C LYS A 303 -34.70 -3.59 -4.28
N GLU A 304 -35.06 -3.21 -3.05
CA GLU A 304 -35.68 -1.91 -2.75
C GLU A 304 -34.66 -0.76 -2.69
N CYS A 305 -33.35 -1.04 -2.67
CA CYS A 305 -32.28 -0.04 -2.64
C CYS A 305 -32.04 0.61 -4.02
N ILE A 306 -33.06 1.30 -4.54
CA ILE A 306 -33.04 1.91 -5.88
C ILE A 306 -32.00 3.04 -6.04
N ASN A 307 -31.51 3.60 -4.92
CA ASN A 307 -30.52 4.68 -4.90
C ASN A 307 -29.09 4.18 -4.68
N LEU A 308 -28.91 2.88 -4.45
CA LEU A 308 -27.63 2.28 -4.14
C LEU A 308 -26.66 2.42 -5.31
N LYS A 309 -25.51 3.03 -5.04
CA LYS A 309 -24.37 3.20 -5.95
C LYS A 309 -23.23 2.24 -5.63
N VAL A 310 -23.05 1.88 -4.37
CA VAL A 310 -21.98 0.98 -3.91
C VAL A 310 -22.56 -0.10 -3.02
N LEU A 311 -22.23 -1.36 -3.33
CA LEU A 311 -22.54 -2.52 -2.50
C LEU A 311 -21.23 -3.27 -2.22
N GLY A 312 -20.81 -3.29 -0.95
CA GLY A 312 -19.65 -4.03 -0.47
C GLY A 312 -20.09 -5.21 0.40
N MET A 313 -19.43 -6.36 0.24
CA MET A 313 -19.71 -7.56 1.02
C MET A 313 -18.41 -8.27 1.36
N THR A 314 -18.12 -8.46 2.64
CA THR A 314 -16.90 -9.12 3.11
C THR A 314 -17.28 -10.25 4.07
N ALA A 315 -16.77 -11.46 3.85
CA ALA A 315 -17.12 -12.65 4.63
C ALA A 315 -18.65 -12.88 4.72
N CYS A 316 -19.36 -12.63 3.61
CA CYS A 316 -20.78 -12.91 3.44
C CYS A 316 -21.01 -14.00 2.39
N VAL A 317 -22.19 -14.63 2.41
CA VAL A 317 -22.64 -15.50 1.31
C VAL A 317 -22.84 -14.68 0.04
N PHE A 318 -22.48 -15.21 -1.13
CA PHE A 318 -22.70 -14.50 -2.38
C PHE A 318 -24.21 -14.33 -2.68
N PRO A 319 -24.68 -13.11 -3.00
CA PRO A 319 -26.11 -12.85 -3.13
C PRO A 319 -26.63 -13.14 -4.54
N PHE A 320 -26.53 -14.39 -5.02
CA PHE A 320 -26.91 -14.74 -6.41
C PHE A 320 -28.32 -14.26 -6.82
N ASP A 321 -29.29 -14.32 -5.90
CA ASP A 321 -30.69 -13.96 -6.18
C ASP A 321 -30.93 -12.46 -6.39
N LEU A 322 -30.00 -11.61 -5.92
CA LEU A 322 -30.01 -10.19 -6.24
C LEU A 322 -29.75 -9.95 -7.71
N PHE A 323 -28.83 -10.71 -8.29
CA PHE A 323 -28.35 -10.54 -9.64
C PHE A 323 -29.09 -11.46 -10.61
N SER A 324 -30.42 -11.46 -10.53
CA SER A 324 -31.29 -12.25 -11.42
C SER A 324 -31.83 -11.45 -12.61
N ASP A 325 -31.81 -10.11 -12.52
CA ASP A 325 -32.25 -9.18 -13.58
C ASP A 325 -31.34 -7.95 -13.65
N SER A 326 -31.04 -7.52 -14.89
CA SER A 326 -30.18 -6.38 -15.23
C SER A 326 -30.74 -5.01 -14.81
N PHE A 327 -32.04 -4.92 -14.49
CA PHE A 327 -32.68 -3.71 -13.97
C PHE A 327 -32.67 -3.63 -12.44
N THR A 328 -32.21 -4.68 -11.75
CA THR A 328 -31.99 -4.64 -10.30
C THR A 328 -30.85 -3.66 -10.00
N PHE A 329 -31.04 -2.78 -9.01
CA PHE A 329 -30.15 -1.67 -8.69
C PHE A 329 -29.82 -0.73 -9.86
N PRO A 330 -30.77 0.13 -10.27
CA PRO A 330 -30.62 0.97 -11.48
C PRO A 330 -29.48 2.01 -11.39
N LYS A 331 -28.92 2.24 -10.21
CA LYS A 331 -27.83 3.19 -9.96
C LYS A 331 -26.54 2.55 -9.45
N LEU A 332 -26.46 1.23 -9.34
CA LEU A 332 -25.28 0.56 -8.78
C LEU A 332 -24.10 0.75 -9.72
N GLU A 333 -23.07 1.45 -9.26
CA GLU A 333 -21.86 1.73 -10.00
C GLU A 333 -20.72 0.79 -9.59
N GLU A 334 -20.73 0.29 -8.35
CA GLU A 334 -19.68 -0.55 -7.81
C GLU A 334 -20.24 -1.70 -6.99
N PHE A 335 -19.72 -2.90 -7.26
CA PHE A 335 -19.99 -4.10 -6.47
C PHE A 335 -18.67 -4.74 -6.08
N ARG A 336 -18.48 -4.91 -4.76
CA ARG A 336 -17.33 -5.62 -4.19
C ARG A 336 -17.79 -6.79 -3.34
N SER A 337 -17.19 -7.96 -3.56
CA SER A 337 -17.45 -9.14 -2.75
C SER A 337 -16.13 -9.86 -2.44
N PHE A 338 -15.87 -10.09 -1.15
CA PHE A 338 -14.80 -10.95 -0.64
C PHE A 338 -15.45 -12.05 0.20
N MET A 339 -15.25 -13.31 -0.18
CA MET A 339 -16.00 -14.42 0.41
C MET A 339 -15.08 -15.47 1.03
N ASN A 340 -15.57 -16.04 2.14
CA ASN A 340 -15.02 -17.25 2.73
C ASN A 340 -15.88 -18.42 2.24
N GLU A 341 -15.26 -19.34 1.49
CA GLU A 341 -15.78 -20.64 1.00
C GLU A 341 -17.30 -20.71 0.70
N THR A 342 -17.69 -20.56 -0.56
CA THR A 342 -19.09 -20.78 -0.97
C THR A 342 -19.25 -22.05 -1.81
N HIS A 343 -19.83 -23.10 -1.23
CA HIS A 343 -20.24 -24.30 -1.96
C HIS A 343 -21.50 -24.03 -2.80
N PHE A 344 -21.46 -23.19 -3.85
CA PHE A 344 -22.62 -23.00 -4.71
C PHE A 344 -22.29 -22.93 -6.20
N ARG A 345 -22.56 -24.05 -6.87
CA ARG A 345 -22.60 -24.16 -8.33
C ARG A 345 -24.01 -23.81 -8.82
N ASN A 346 -24.08 -22.88 -9.78
CA ASN A 346 -25.16 -22.80 -10.79
C ASN A 346 -26.45 -22.03 -10.40
N ARG A 347 -26.39 -20.69 -10.44
CA ARG A 347 -27.56 -19.80 -10.67
C ARG A 347 -27.26 -18.80 -11.78
N ARG A 348 -28.29 -18.30 -12.48
CA ARG A 348 -28.14 -17.24 -13.49
C ARG A 348 -27.69 -15.96 -12.78
N PHE A 349 -26.52 -15.47 -13.14
CA PHE A 349 -25.93 -14.24 -12.63
C PHE A 349 -25.99 -13.16 -13.72
N VAL A 350 -26.68 -12.06 -13.45
CA VAL A 350 -26.94 -10.94 -14.36
C VAL A 350 -26.54 -9.64 -13.68
N LEU A 351 -25.54 -8.98 -14.24
CA LEU A 351 -25.01 -7.73 -13.68
C LEU A 351 -25.92 -6.53 -14.02
N PRO A 352 -26.04 -5.54 -13.12
CA PRO A 352 -26.80 -4.32 -13.38
C PRO A 352 -26.21 -3.48 -14.51
N LYS A 353 -27.07 -2.86 -15.33
CA LYS A 353 -26.63 -2.04 -16.48
C LYS A 353 -25.87 -0.77 -16.13
N SER A 354 -25.92 -0.33 -14.88
CA SER A 354 -25.21 0.86 -14.39
C SER A 354 -23.80 0.55 -13.89
N LEU A 355 -23.44 -0.73 -13.73
CA LEU A 355 -22.24 -1.17 -13.04
C LEU A 355 -20.97 -0.74 -13.80
N LYS A 356 -20.07 -0.05 -13.12
CA LYS A 356 -18.78 0.45 -13.64
C LYS A 356 -17.60 -0.36 -13.12
N THR A 357 -17.68 -0.83 -11.88
CA THR A 357 -16.62 -1.60 -11.22
C THR A 357 -17.18 -2.91 -10.67
N LEU A 358 -16.53 -4.01 -11.04
CA LEU A 358 -16.83 -5.34 -10.52
C LEU A 358 -15.58 -5.91 -9.86
N TYR A 359 -15.65 -6.15 -8.56
CA TYR A 359 -14.58 -6.76 -7.79
C TYR A 359 -15.13 -7.98 -7.04
N ILE A 360 -14.69 -9.18 -7.40
CA ILE A 360 -15.10 -10.41 -6.72
C ILE A 360 -13.88 -11.25 -6.40
N VAL A 361 -13.74 -11.63 -5.13
CA VAL A 361 -12.80 -12.63 -4.63
C VAL A 361 -13.62 -13.74 -3.99
N GLY A 362 -13.48 -14.97 -4.50
CA GLY A 362 -14.39 -16.03 -4.08
C GLY A 362 -13.96 -17.42 -4.43
N HIS A 363 -13.52 -18.18 -3.44
CA HIS A 363 -13.24 -19.61 -3.57
C HIS A 363 -14.50 -20.38 -3.97
N GLU A 364 -14.35 -21.29 -4.94
CA GLU A 364 -15.41 -22.16 -5.48
C GLU A 364 -16.57 -21.44 -6.19
N MET A 365 -16.39 -20.19 -6.59
CA MET A 365 -17.35 -19.51 -7.46
C MET A 365 -17.18 -19.94 -8.92
N TYR A 366 -18.30 -20.12 -9.66
CA TYR A 366 -18.28 -20.57 -11.05
C TYR A 366 -18.89 -19.53 -12.00
N ILE A 367 -18.09 -19.03 -12.94
CA ILE A 367 -18.54 -18.16 -14.03
C ILE A 367 -18.87 -19.00 -15.27
N ARG A 368 -20.11 -18.86 -15.74
CA ARG A 368 -20.60 -19.47 -16.98
C ARG A 368 -20.13 -18.69 -18.21
N ASN A 369 -20.00 -19.38 -19.33
CA ASN A 369 -19.55 -18.75 -20.58
C ASN A 369 -20.58 -17.77 -21.17
N ASP A 370 -21.83 -17.82 -20.74
CA ASP A 370 -22.94 -16.98 -21.21
C ASP A 370 -23.13 -15.68 -20.39
N LEU A 371 -22.27 -15.42 -19.39
CA LEU A 371 -22.32 -14.20 -18.59
C LEU A 371 -22.21 -12.96 -19.48
N GLN A 372 -23.21 -12.09 -19.39
CA GLN A 372 -23.23 -10.81 -20.10
C GLN A 372 -22.65 -9.72 -19.20
N LEU A 373 -21.56 -9.10 -19.67
CA LEU A 373 -20.97 -7.93 -19.02
C LEU A 373 -21.65 -6.65 -19.56
N PRO A 374 -22.13 -5.75 -18.69
CA PRO A 374 -22.77 -4.51 -19.14
C PRO A 374 -21.77 -3.53 -19.77
N ASP A 375 -22.21 -2.77 -20.77
CA ASP A 375 -21.36 -1.82 -21.53
C ASP A 375 -20.81 -0.65 -20.67
N SER A 376 -21.40 -0.45 -19.49
CA SER A 376 -20.97 0.54 -18.49
C SER A 376 -19.72 0.13 -17.73
N LEU A 377 -19.33 -1.15 -17.73
CA LEU A 377 -18.17 -1.63 -16.98
C LEU A 377 -16.88 -0.98 -17.49
N ARG A 378 -15.97 -0.71 -16.55
CA ARG A 378 -14.70 -0.01 -16.74
C ARG A 378 -13.54 -0.75 -16.09
N SER A 379 -13.77 -1.38 -14.94
CA SER A 379 -12.81 -2.24 -14.23
C SER A 379 -13.47 -3.55 -13.82
N ILE A 380 -12.74 -4.65 -14.04
CA ILE A 380 -13.14 -6.00 -13.64
C ILE A 380 -11.95 -6.65 -12.94
N THR A 381 -12.15 -7.06 -11.70
CA THR A 381 -11.25 -7.92 -10.93
C THR A 381 -11.99 -9.16 -10.49
N LEU A 382 -11.48 -10.33 -10.88
CA LEU A 382 -12.02 -11.64 -10.53
C LEU A 382 -10.88 -12.49 -9.98
N ALA A 383 -10.91 -12.77 -8.67
CA ALA A 383 -9.88 -13.55 -7.99
C ALA A 383 -10.44 -14.82 -7.35
N SER A 384 -9.68 -15.91 -7.37
CA SER A 384 -10.05 -17.21 -6.79
C SER A 384 -11.28 -17.87 -7.42
N ILE A 385 -11.65 -17.48 -8.65
CA ILE A 385 -12.89 -17.89 -9.34
C ILE A 385 -12.64 -18.92 -10.44
N GLU A 386 -13.56 -19.86 -10.62
CA GLU A 386 -13.56 -20.86 -11.68
C GLU A 386 -14.38 -20.47 -12.91
N PHE A 387 -13.87 -20.74 -14.11
CA PHE A 387 -14.58 -20.62 -15.38
C PHE A 387 -15.05 -21.99 -15.89
N GLU A 388 -16.31 -22.09 -16.31
CA GLU A 388 -16.96 -23.34 -16.73
C GLU A 388 -16.20 -24.07 -17.85
N SER A 389 -15.73 -23.34 -18.87
CA SER A 389 -14.99 -23.95 -19.98
C SER A 389 -13.48 -24.05 -19.75
N GLN A 390 -12.96 -23.49 -18.65
CA GLN A 390 -11.53 -23.22 -18.44
C GLN A 390 -10.90 -22.38 -19.57
N LYS A 391 -11.73 -21.67 -20.33
CA LYS A 391 -11.35 -20.73 -21.39
C LYS A 391 -11.98 -19.37 -21.12
N PHE A 392 -11.26 -18.32 -21.50
CA PHE A 392 -11.80 -16.98 -21.42
C PHE A 392 -12.61 -16.65 -22.69
N ASN A 393 -13.94 -16.67 -22.56
CA ASN A 393 -14.87 -16.43 -23.69
C ASN A 393 -15.85 -15.28 -23.44
N LEU A 394 -15.62 -14.46 -22.41
CA LEU A 394 -16.50 -13.35 -22.09
C LEU A 394 -16.35 -12.24 -23.12
N LYS A 395 -17.48 -11.68 -23.58
CA LYS A 395 -17.47 -10.49 -24.40
C LYS A 395 -17.17 -9.28 -23.52
N LEU A 396 -16.03 -8.64 -23.76
CA LEU A 396 -15.57 -7.50 -22.99
C LEU A 396 -16.24 -6.19 -23.47
N PRO A 397 -16.62 -5.28 -22.54
CA PRO A 397 -17.12 -3.93 -22.86
C PRO A 397 -16.07 -3.06 -23.56
N GLU A 398 -16.45 -2.24 -24.54
CA GLU A 398 -15.50 -1.45 -25.35
C GLU A 398 -14.71 -0.38 -24.56
N ASN A 399 -15.22 0.06 -23.41
CA ASN A 399 -14.62 1.12 -22.59
C ASN A 399 -13.88 0.56 -21.35
N LEU A 400 -13.64 -0.75 -21.30
CA LEU A 400 -12.91 -1.37 -20.20
C LEU A 400 -11.46 -0.88 -20.20
N TYR A 401 -10.96 -0.35 -19.08
CA TYR A 401 -9.57 0.06 -18.93
C TYR A 401 -8.76 -0.92 -18.06
N GLU A 402 -9.42 -1.73 -17.23
CA GLU A 402 -8.76 -2.70 -16.36
C GLU A 402 -9.44 -4.07 -16.42
N LEU A 403 -8.63 -5.11 -16.61
CA LEU A 403 -9.02 -6.51 -16.46
C LEU A 403 -7.94 -7.26 -15.65
N VAL A 404 -8.33 -7.73 -14.47
CA VAL A 404 -7.47 -8.52 -13.58
C VAL A 404 -8.17 -9.85 -13.31
N LEU A 405 -7.54 -10.93 -13.74
CA LEU A 405 -7.92 -12.29 -13.37
C LEU A 405 -6.80 -12.89 -12.54
N ASP A 406 -7.15 -13.37 -11.36
CA ASP A 406 -6.18 -13.85 -10.38
C ASP A 406 -6.64 -15.18 -9.78
N HIS A 407 -5.72 -16.12 -9.54
CA HIS A 407 -6.01 -17.42 -8.93
C HIS A 407 -7.22 -18.16 -9.58
N THR A 408 -7.32 -18.15 -10.91
CA THR A 408 -8.45 -18.77 -11.64
C THR A 408 -8.13 -20.14 -12.21
N ASN A 409 -9.12 -20.90 -12.66
CA ASN A 409 -8.90 -22.21 -13.31
C ASN A 409 -8.64 -22.14 -14.83
N LEU A 410 -8.38 -20.94 -15.38
CA LEU A 410 -8.21 -20.72 -16.83
C LEU A 410 -6.97 -21.46 -17.36
N LYS A 411 -7.14 -22.21 -18.46
CA LYS A 411 -6.05 -22.94 -19.13
C LYS A 411 -5.59 -22.31 -20.43
N THR A 412 -6.46 -21.54 -21.09
CA THR A 412 -6.14 -20.87 -22.35
C THR A 412 -6.97 -19.60 -22.54
N VAL A 413 -6.35 -18.58 -23.12
CA VAL A 413 -7.01 -17.38 -23.67
C VAL A 413 -6.70 -17.37 -25.17
N GLN A 414 -7.73 -17.50 -26.02
CA GLN A 414 -7.51 -17.59 -27.47
C GLN A 414 -8.56 -16.81 -28.25
N ASN A 415 -8.12 -16.08 -29.28
CA ASN A 415 -8.99 -15.31 -30.16
C ASN A 415 -9.87 -14.29 -29.42
N VAL A 416 -9.37 -13.77 -28.29
CA VAL A 416 -10.05 -12.75 -27.50
C VAL A 416 -9.68 -11.38 -28.05
N VAL A 417 -10.71 -10.57 -28.29
CA VAL A 417 -10.56 -9.16 -28.68
C VAL A 417 -10.69 -8.32 -27.42
N PHE A 418 -9.56 -7.80 -26.97
CA PHE A 418 -9.47 -6.89 -25.84
C PHE A 418 -9.80 -5.45 -26.26
N PRO A 419 -10.48 -4.67 -25.40
CA PRO A 419 -10.77 -3.26 -25.67
C PRO A 419 -9.51 -2.39 -25.82
N GLN A 420 -9.50 -1.45 -26.77
CA GLN A 420 -8.37 -0.55 -27.05
C GLN A 420 -8.09 0.45 -25.91
N THR A 421 -9.05 0.61 -24.99
CA THR A 421 -8.94 1.44 -23.79
C THR A 421 -8.18 0.78 -22.65
N LEU A 422 -7.85 -0.52 -22.74
CA LEU A 422 -7.12 -1.22 -21.68
C LEU A 422 -5.78 -0.57 -21.36
N THR A 423 -5.59 -0.24 -20.09
CA THR A 423 -4.34 0.23 -19.50
C THR A 423 -3.71 -0.83 -18.61
N ARG A 424 -4.51 -1.75 -18.04
CA ARG A 424 -4.03 -2.84 -17.19
C ARG A 424 -4.66 -4.17 -17.58
N LEU A 425 -3.82 -5.17 -17.79
CA LEU A 425 -4.21 -6.54 -18.11
C LEU A 425 -3.38 -7.51 -17.28
N ALA A 426 -4.02 -8.25 -16.38
CA ALA A 426 -3.36 -9.23 -15.53
C ALA A 426 -4.08 -10.59 -15.62
N PHE A 427 -3.27 -11.64 -15.77
CA PHE A 427 -3.68 -13.03 -15.68
C PHE A 427 -2.72 -13.72 -14.72
N ASP A 428 -2.79 -13.40 -13.43
CA ASP A 428 -1.88 -13.94 -12.43
C ASP A 428 -2.47 -15.23 -11.84
N ASP A 429 -1.60 -16.17 -11.46
CA ASP A 429 -1.98 -17.42 -10.79
C ASP A 429 -3.06 -18.21 -11.55
N CYS A 430 -3.06 -18.07 -12.88
CA CYS A 430 -3.91 -18.82 -13.78
C CYS A 430 -3.07 -19.99 -14.35
N PRO A 431 -3.56 -21.23 -14.44
CA PRO A 431 -2.81 -22.32 -15.06
C PRO A 431 -2.80 -22.21 -16.60
N LEU A 432 -2.62 -21.00 -17.17
CA LEU A 432 -2.63 -20.75 -18.60
C LEU A 432 -1.42 -21.39 -19.26
N LYS A 433 -1.68 -22.07 -20.37
CA LYS A 433 -0.64 -22.60 -21.26
C LYS A 433 -0.45 -21.74 -22.48
N LYS A 434 -1.46 -20.92 -22.86
CA LYS A 434 -1.47 -20.08 -24.06
C LYS A 434 -2.36 -18.84 -23.93
N ILE A 435 -1.87 -17.70 -24.43
CA ILE A 435 -2.59 -16.45 -24.71
C ILE A 435 -2.31 -16.09 -26.19
N THR A 436 -3.08 -16.60 -27.15
CA THR A 436 -2.71 -16.51 -28.58
C THR A 436 -3.87 -16.11 -29.48
N GLY A 437 -3.58 -15.39 -30.56
CA GLY A 437 -4.60 -14.94 -31.52
C GLY A 437 -5.42 -13.77 -30.98
N THR A 438 -4.90 -13.06 -29.99
CA THR A 438 -5.49 -11.87 -29.37
C THR A 438 -4.97 -10.61 -30.06
N ASN A 439 -5.61 -9.48 -29.80
CA ASN A 439 -5.13 -8.17 -30.24
C ASN A 439 -4.20 -7.48 -29.22
N ILE A 440 -3.59 -8.21 -28.27
CA ILE A 440 -2.68 -7.63 -27.26
C ILE A 440 -1.57 -6.80 -27.92
N SER A 441 -1.04 -7.27 -29.05
CA SER A 441 -0.01 -6.57 -29.84
C SER A 441 -0.45 -5.23 -30.45
N GLU A 442 -1.75 -4.94 -30.44
CA GLU A 442 -2.34 -3.69 -30.94
C GLU A 442 -2.70 -2.71 -29.83
N LEU A 443 -2.65 -3.13 -28.55
CA LEU A 443 -3.06 -2.32 -27.39
C LEU A 443 -2.01 -1.25 -27.06
N LYS A 444 -2.15 -0.07 -27.66
CA LYS A 444 -1.18 1.04 -27.52
C LYS A 444 -1.18 1.70 -26.14
N ASN A 445 -2.29 1.59 -25.41
CA ASN A 445 -2.46 2.22 -24.09
C ASN A 445 -2.11 1.28 -22.94
N LEU A 446 -1.74 0.03 -23.22
CA LEU A 446 -1.48 -0.97 -22.18
C LEU A 446 -0.21 -0.61 -21.42
N TYR A 447 -0.38 -0.11 -20.21
CA TYR A 447 0.69 0.32 -19.32
C TYR A 447 1.28 -0.88 -18.56
N GLU A 448 0.42 -1.75 -18.06
CA GLU A 448 0.78 -2.92 -17.25
C GLU A 448 0.25 -4.20 -17.87
N TYR A 449 1.15 -5.17 -18.02
CA TYR A 449 0.82 -6.51 -18.45
C TYR A 449 1.43 -7.53 -17.49
N SER A 450 0.59 -8.34 -16.86
CA SER A 450 1.03 -9.35 -15.89
C SER A 450 0.51 -10.73 -16.28
N ILE A 451 1.40 -11.72 -16.22
CA ILE A 451 1.13 -13.12 -16.53
C ILE A 451 1.81 -14.05 -15.52
N ARG A 452 1.90 -13.62 -14.26
CA ARG A 452 2.69 -14.29 -13.22
C ARG A 452 2.11 -15.64 -12.84
N ASN A 453 2.97 -16.56 -12.41
CA ASN A 453 2.59 -17.89 -11.96
C ASN A 453 1.66 -18.66 -12.93
N ASN A 454 2.06 -18.70 -14.20
CA ASN A 454 1.36 -19.43 -15.26
C ASN A 454 2.20 -20.59 -15.82
N LEU A 455 1.59 -21.43 -16.66
CA LEU A 455 2.19 -22.64 -17.23
C LEU A 455 2.74 -22.46 -18.66
N PHE A 456 3.13 -21.24 -19.05
CA PHE A 456 3.74 -21.00 -20.35
C PHE A 456 5.12 -21.67 -20.44
N LYS A 457 5.45 -22.21 -21.61
CA LYS A 457 6.73 -22.91 -21.84
C LYS A 457 7.66 -22.17 -22.78
N ARG A 458 7.10 -21.27 -23.59
CA ARG A 458 7.79 -20.52 -24.66
C ARG A 458 7.25 -19.11 -24.74
N CYS A 459 8.09 -18.16 -25.17
CA CYS A 459 7.62 -16.81 -25.47
C CYS A 459 6.53 -16.78 -26.55
N SER A 460 6.46 -17.78 -27.44
CA SER A 460 5.40 -17.89 -28.45
C SER A 460 4.05 -18.30 -27.88
N ASP A 461 3.99 -18.69 -26.61
CA ASP A 461 2.75 -19.12 -25.98
C ASP A 461 1.89 -17.92 -25.56
N PHE A 462 2.41 -16.69 -25.57
CA PHE A 462 1.64 -15.48 -25.31
C PHE A 462 1.93 -14.36 -26.33
N ASP A 463 0.87 -13.66 -26.72
CA ASP A 463 0.93 -12.44 -27.52
C ASP A 463 1.57 -11.31 -26.70
N LYS A 464 2.40 -10.49 -27.35
CA LYS A 464 3.19 -9.45 -26.68
C LYS A 464 2.62 -8.08 -26.98
N PRO A 465 2.48 -7.22 -25.97
CA PRO A 465 2.02 -5.86 -26.20
C PRO A 465 3.11 -5.01 -26.88
N PRO A 466 2.72 -3.93 -27.59
CA PRO A 466 3.69 -3.11 -28.32
C PRO A 466 4.48 -2.19 -27.40
N ASN A 467 3.86 -1.69 -26.33
CA ASN A 467 4.43 -0.64 -25.46
C ASN A 467 3.98 -0.81 -24.00
N VAL A 468 4.59 -1.72 -23.25
CA VAL A 468 4.36 -1.82 -21.79
C VAL A 468 5.43 -1.07 -21.00
N VAL A 469 5.01 -0.52 -19.87
CA VAL A 469 5.88 0.13 -18.89
C VAL A 469 6.24 -0.85 -17.77
N SER A 470 5.27 -1.66 -17.34
CA SER A 470 5.45 -2.72 -16.34
C SER A 470 5.11 -4.09 -16.93
N PHE A 471 6.02 -5.04 -16.78
CA PHE A 471 5.82 -6.43 -17.20
C PHE A 471 6.13 -7.40 -16.07
N GLY A 472 5.10 -8.10 -15.60
CA GLY A 472 5.19 -9.17 -14.60
C GLY A 472 5.19 -10.54 -15.26
N CYS A 473 6.27 -11.32 -15.09
CA CYS A 473 6.36 -12.67 -15.64
C CYS A 473 7.13 -13.64 -14.75
N ASP A 474 7.17 -13.37 -13.45
CA ASP A 474 7.70 -14.29 -12.43
C ASP A 474 6.88 -15.58 -12.32
N SER A 475 7.54 -16.65 -11.86
CA SER A 475 6.95 -17.98 -11.69
C SER A 475 6.43 -18.65 -12.98
N ILE A 476 6.99 -18.32 -14.14
CA ILE A 476 6.62 -18.96 -15.41
C ILE A 476 7.78 -19.79 -15.96
N THR A 477 7.52 -21.06 -16.30
CA THR A 477 8.49 -22.02 -16.88
C THR A 477 8.95 -21.72 -18.31
N LEU A 478 9.59 -20.57 -18.52
CA LEU A 478 10.12 -20.12 -19.80
C LEU A 478 11.59 -20.52 -19.98
N LYS A 479 11.84 -21.66 -20.63
CA LYS A 479 13.20 -22.00 -21.06
C LYS A 479 13.64 -21.04 -22.17
N ASN A 480 14.80 -20.40 -21.97
CA ASN A 480 15.43 -19.48 -22.93
C ASN A 480 14.57 -18.26 -23.29
N MET A 481 13.97 -17.61 -22.29
CA MET A 481 13.22 -16.37 -22.55
C MET A 481 14.15 -15.30 -23.11
N ILE A 482 13.86 -14.86 -24.34
CA ILE A 482 14.31 -13.56 -24.81
C ILE A 482 13.26 -12.58 -24.34
N ILE A 483 13.59 -11.76 -23.34
CA ILE A 483 12.72 -10.66 -22.90
C ILE A 483 12.35 -9.88 -24.16
N PRO A 484 11.05 -9.73 -24.47
CA PRO A 484 10.65 -8.96 -25.63
C PRO A 484 11.25 -7.56 -25.56
N ASN A 485 11.69 -7.02 -26.70
CA ASN A 485 12.24 -5.68 -26.76
C ASN A 485 11.12 -4.64 -26.58
N PHE A 486 10.73 -4.42 -25.34
CA PHE A 486 9.78 -3.41 -24.95
C PHE A 486 10.52 -2.08 -24.78
N HIS A 487 10.45 -1.21 -25.79
CA HIS A 487 11.21 0.04 -25.80
C HIS A 487 10.92 0.95 -24.60
N ASN A 488 9.72 0.87 -24.02
CA ASN A 488 9.27 1.70 -22.90
C ASN A 488 9.29 1.00 -21.54
N LEU A 489 9.83 -0.23 -21.46
CA LEU A 489 9.82 -1.01 -20.23
C LEU A 489 10.67 -0.33 -19.15
N MET A 490 10.05 -0.06 -18.01
CA MET A 490 10.69 0.54 -16.85
C MET A 490 10.75 -0.43 -15.67
N SER A 491 9.78 -1.35 -15.55
CA SER A 491 9.75 -2.34 -14.47
C SER A 491 9.58 -3.76 -15.03
N LEU A 492 10.40 -4.69 -14.54
CA LEU A 492 10.42 -6.08 -14.98
C LEU A 492 10.56 -7.02 -13.79
N ARG A 493 9.60 -7.95 -13.64
CA ARG A 493 9.74 -9.13 -12.77
C ARG A 493 10.13 -10.34 -13.62
N LEU A 494 11.24 -10.99 -13.29
CA LEU A 494 11.83 -12.08 -14.08
C LEU A 494 11.19 -13.45 -13.80
N PRO A 495 11.11 -14.35 -14.80
CA PRO A 495 10.69 -15.74 -14.59
C PRO A 495 11.64 -16.51 -13.65
N SER A 496 11.09 -17.42 -12.84
CA SER A 496 11.82 -18.20 -11.83
C SER A 496 12.93 -19.08 -12.43
N GLU A 497 12.79 -19.54 -13.68
CA GLU A 497 13.75 -20.40 -14.38
C GLU A 497 14.93 -19.64 -15.00
N ILE A 498 14.91 -18.31 -15.02
CA ILE A 498 16.10 -17.55 -15.42
C ILE A 498 17.12 -17.67 -14.29
N ASP A 499 18.05 -18.61 -14.46
CA ASP A 499 19.02 -18.98 -13.42
C ASP A 499 20.40 -18.36 -13.64
N LYS A 500 20.59 -17.62 -14.75
CA LYS A 500 21.88 -17.05 -15.15
C LYS A 500 21.76 -15.64 -15.71
N ALA A 501 22.70 -14.78 -15.34
CA ALA A 501 22.81 -13.43 -15.88
C ALA A 501 23.11 -13.42 -17.39
N SER A 502 23.86 -14.40 -17.90
CA SER A 502 24.15 -14.56 -19.34
C SER A 502 22.91 -14.77 -20.22
N GLN A 503 21.77 -15.17 -19.64
CA GLN A 503 20.51 -15.35 -20.37
C GLN A 503 19.76 -14.02 -20.56
N LEU A 504 20.12 -12.98 -19.82
CA LEU A 504 19.38 -11.73 -19.77
C LEU A 504 19.82 -10.76 -20.88
N LYS A 505 18.84 -10.21 -21.58
CA LYS A 505 18.99 -9.04 -22.46
C LYS A 505 18.06 -7.95 -21.96
N LEU A 506 18.60 -7.05 -21.15
CA LEU A 506 17.82 -6.02 -20.46
C LEU A 506 17.75 -4.74 -21.30
N PRO A 507 16.60 -4.05 -21.37
CA PRO A 507 16.47 -2.79 -22.09
C PRO A 507 17.12 -1.63 -21.33
N ASP A 508 17.69 -0.66 -22.04
CA ASP A 508 18.40 0.49 -21.45
C ASP A 508 17.50 1.40 -20.60
N ASN A 509 16.19 1.39 -20.87
CA ASN A 509 15.20 2.19 -20.15
C ASN A 509 14.76 1.58 -18.82
N LEU A 510 15.17 0.34 -18.51
CA LEU A 510 14.77 -0.36 -17.31
C LEU A 510 15.25 0.39 -16.06
N GLN A 511 14.33 0.58 -15.11
CA GLN A 511 14.54 1.25 -13.84
C GLN A 511 14.45 0.28 -12.68
N GLU A 512 13.67 -0.78 -12.80
CA GLU A 512 13.42 -1.75 -11.75
C GLU A 512 13.53 -3.16 -12.32
N LEU A 513 14.31 -4.00 -11.65
CA LEU A 513 14.48 -5.41 -11.97
C LEU A 513 14.28 -6.24 -10.71
N PHE A 514 13.27 -7.08 -10.74
CA PHE A 514 12.92 -7.99 -9.65
C PHE A 514 13.10 -9.44 -10.10
N HIS A 515 13.64 -10.26 -9.20
CA HIS A 515 13.71 -11.70 -9.34
C HIS A 515 13.53 -12.33 -7.96
N GLU A 516 12.27 -12.53 -7.59
CA GLU A 516 11.84 -12.87 -6.23
C GLU A 516 11.55 -14.37 -6.02
N ARG A 517 11.64 -15.18 -7.08
CA ARG A 517 11.28 -16.61 -7.03
C ARG A 517 12.28 -17.53 -7.72
N ALA A 518 13.53 -17.08 -7.86
CA ALA A 518 14.59 -17.89 -8.42
C ALA A 518 14.98 -18.99 -7.41
N LEU A 519 15.00 -20.28 -7.80
CA LEU A 519 15.66 -21.32 -6.99
C LEU A 519 17.17 -21.09 -6.92
N ARG A 520 17.72 -20.49 -7.96
CA ARG A 520 19.13 -20.24 -8.12
C ARG A 520 19.33 -19.11 -9.09
N PHE A 521 20.28 -18.22 -8.80
CA PHE A 521 20.72 -17.21 -9.75
C PHE A 521 22.24 -17.11 -9.79
N ILE A 522 22.82 -17.19 -10.99
CA ILE A 522 24.27 -17.21 -11.22
C ILE A 522 24.67 -16.00 -12.07
N PHE A 523 25.53 -15.15 -11.55
CA PHE A 523 26.26 -14.17 -12.35
C PHE A 523 27.48 -14.85 -12.97
N ASP A 524 27.34 -15.32 -14.21
CA ASP A 524 28.29 -16.18 -14.92
C ASP A 524 28.97 -15.52 -16.13
N ASP A 525 28.65 -14.26 -16.44
CA ASP A 525 29.19 -13.54 -17.59
C ASP A 525 29.93 -12.27 -17.14
N PRO A 526 31.26 -12.15 -17.40
CA PRO A 526 32.02 -10.95 -17.07
C PRO A 526 31.65 -9.73 -17.92
N PHE A 527 30.92 -9.92 -19.03
CA PHE A 527 30.40 -8.86 -19.89
C PHE A 527 28.97 -8.46 -19.55
N PHE A 528 28.31 -9.14 -18.61
CA PHE A 528 26.98 -8.73 -18.14
C PHE A 528 27.05 -7.32 -17.52
N ARG A 529 26.13 -6.45 -17.95
CA ARG A 529 26.00 -5.08 -17.45
C ARG A 529 24.55 -4.81 -17.11
N LEU A 530 24.35 -4.09 -16.01
CA LEU A 530 23.04 -3.60 -15.62
C LEU A 530 22.66 -2.39 -16.48
N PRO A 531 21.36 -2.17 -16.78
CA PRO A 531 20.90 -1.01 -17.53
C PRO A 531 21.33 0.33 -16.90
N PRO A 532 21.70 1.34 -17.70
CA PRO A 532 22.24 2.60 -17.20
C PRO A 532 21.23 3.46 -16.42
N LYS A 533 19.92 3.18 -16.55
CA LYS A 533 18.85 3.86 -15.81
C LYS A 533 18.34 3.06 -14.60
N LEU A 534 18.91 1.88 -14.33
CA LEU A 534 18.46 1.00 -13.26
C LEU A 534 18.59 1.69 -11.90
N LYS A 535 17.49 1.74 -11.15
CA LYS A 535 17.38 2.30 -9.81
C LYS A 535 17.28 1.20 -8.76
N VAL A 536 16.61 0.10 -9.08
CA VAL A 536 16.38 -1.03 -8.17
C VAL A 536 16.83 -2.31 -8.84
N LEU A 537 17.75 -3.01 -8.18
CA LEU A 537 18.03 -4.42 -8.44
C LEU A 537 17.64 -5.20 -7.20
N HIS A 538 16.64 -6.07 -7.33
CA HIS A 538 16.15 -6.92 -6.26
C HIS A 538 16.18 -8.37 -6.71
N ILE A 539 17.08 -9.16 -6.12
CA ILE A 539 17.17 -10.60 -6.30
C ILE A 539 17.15 -11.23 -4.91
N GLN A 540 16.01 -11.84 -4.59
CA GLN A 540 15.74 -12.47 -3.30
C GLN A 540 14.73 -13.60 -3.52
N GLN A 541 14.43 -14.39 -2.49
CA GLN A 541 13.23 -15.20 -2.45
C GLN A 541 12.17 -14.50 -1.59
N GLU A 542 10.94 -14.32 -2.10
CA GLU A 542 9.80 -14.00 -1.24
C GLU A 542 9.70 -15.07 -0.14
N ASP A 543 9.75 -14.65 1.13
CA ASP A 543 9.38 -15.50 2.26
C ASP A 543 7.90 -15.82 2.10
N THR A 544 7.60 -16.93 1.42
CA THR A 544 6.24 -17.45 1.38
C THR A 544 6.06 -18.25 2.65
N ASP A 545 5.27 -17.73 3.59
CA ASP A 545 4.72 -18.51 4.68
C ASP A 545 4.12 -19.81 4.13
N PHE A 546 4.49 -20.92 4.76
CA PHE A 546 4.07 -22.29 4.47
C PHE A 546 4.71 -23.00 3.24
N PHE A 547 5.68 -23.86 3.56
CA PHE A 547 5.99 -25.13 2.86
C PHE A 547 6.42 -25.09 1.38
N ASP A 548 7.20 -24.10 0.94
CA ASP A 548 7.94 -24.26 -0.33
C ASP A 548 9.39 -24.78 -0.08
N PRO A 549 9.74 -26.04 -0.42
CA PRO A 549 11.08 -26.63 -0.18
C PRO A 549 12.18 -26.07 -1.11
N TYR A 550 11.89 -24.99 -1.79
CA TYR A 550 12.63 -24.45 -2.90
C TYR A 550 13.37 -23.20 -2.45
N ILE A 551 14.70 -23.29 -2.34
CA ILE A 551 15.47 -22.26 -1.64
C ILE A 551 16.41 -21.53 -2.60
N CYS A 552 16.31 -20.20 -2.70
CA CYS A 552 17.09 -19.36 -3.59
C CYS A 552 18.58 -19.35 -3.22
N ARG A 553 19.43 -19.82 -4.15
CA ARG A 553 20.90 -19.77 -4.05
C ARG A 553 21.52 -18.77 -5.02
N ILE A 554 22.25 -17.77 -4.51
CA ILE A 554 22.95 -16.79 -5.35
C ILE A 554 24.43 -17.14 -5.50
N TYR A 555 24.91 -17.22 -6.75
CA TYR A 555 26.31 -17.46 -7.11
C TYR A 555 26.85 -16.29 -7.93
N ILE A 556 27.84 -15.59 -7.40
CA ILE A 556 28.54 -14.51 -8.12
C ILE A 556 29.89 -15.06 -8.58
N ASN A 557 29.90 -15.74 -9.73
CA ASN A 557 31.11 -16.32 -10.30
C ASN A 557 31.92 -15.27 -11.07
N CYS A 558 31.23 -14.35 -11.73
CA CYS A 558 31.78 -13.20 -12.45
C CYS A 558 31.35 -11.90 -11.73
N PRO A 559 32.15 -11.38 -10.79
CA PRO A 559 31.81 -10.18 -10.02
C PRO A 559 31.97 -8.88 -10.83
N GLU A 560 32.43 -8.91 -12.08
CA GLU A 560 32.71 -7.73 -12.90
C GLU A 560 31.52 -6.77 -13.04
N PHE A 561 30.28 -7.26 -12.96
CA PHE A 561 29.10 -6.38 -12.97
C PHE A 561 29.03 -5.46 -11.73
N LEU A 562 29.55 -5.89 -10.57
CA LEU A 562 29.66 -5.07 -9.36
C LEU A 562 30.67 -3.94 -9.56
N GLU A 563 31.67 -4.12 -10.43
CA GLU A 563 32.66 -3.08 -10.76
C GLU A 563 32.07 -2.00 -11.69
N HIS A 564 30.92 -2.27 -12.31
CA HIS A 564 30.24 -1.43 -13.30
C HIS A 564 28.79 -1.11 -12.94
N LEU A 565 28.48 -0.99 -11.64
CA LEU A 565 27.14 -0.60 -11.19
C LEU A 565 26.73 0.77 -11.76
N PRO A 566 25.48 0.94 -12.24
CA PRO A 566 25.04 2.20 -12.82
C PRO A 566 24.91 3.30 -11.76
N GLU A 567 25.31 4.53 -12.08
CA GLU A 567 25.26 5.67 -11.14
C GLU A 567 23.81 6.08 -10.76
N SER A 568 22.80 5.56 -11.46
CA SER A 568 21.39 5.71 -11.10
C SER A 568 20.92 4.79 -9.97
N LEU A 569 21.68 3.73 -9.65
CA LEU A 569 21.26 2.69 -8.72
C LEU A 569 21.09 3.26 -7.30
N LYS A 570 19.93 2.95 -6.71
CA LYS A 570 19.54 3.36 -5.35
C LYS A 570 19.45 2.17 -4.40
N VAL A 571 19.00 1.02 -4.90
CA VAL A 571 18.83 -0.21 -4.13
C VAL A 571 19.56 -1.35 -4.83
N LEU A 572 20.46 -2.00 -4.09
CA LEU A 572 21.09 -3.26 -4.47
C LEU A 572 20.72 -4.31 -3.43
N ASN A 573 19.80 -5.20 -3.76
CA ASN A 573 19.40 -6.32 -2.92
C ASN A 573 19.75 -7.64 -3.60
N LEU A 574 20.70 -8.38 -3.03
CA LEU A 574 21.16 -9.69 -3.46
C LEU A 574 21.19 -10.61 -2.23
N VAL A 575 20.03 -11.14 -1.85
CA VAL A 575 19.88 -11.91 -0.62
C VAL A 575 19.45 -13.33 -0.95
N SER A 576 20.18 -14.28 -0.40
CA SER A 576 19.98 -15.71 -0.56
C SER A 576 19.72 -16.32 0.81
N ILE A 577 18.67 -17.13 0.93
CA ILE A 577 18.31 -17.77 2.20
C ILE A 577 19.28 -18.94 2.44
N GLU A 578 19.36 -19.97 1.59
CA GLU A 578 20.35 -21.05 1.80
C GLU A 578 21.60 -20.98 0.91
N GLY A 579 22.59 -20.24 1.38
CA GLY A 579 23.96 -20.39 0.90
C GLY A 579 24.16 -20.04 -0.59
N GLY A 580 25.41 -20.07 -1.00
CA GLY A 580 25.84 -19.42 -2.22
C GLY A 580 27.31 -19.06 -2.11
N SER A 581 27.83 -18.35 -3.10
CA SER A 581 29.23 -17.93 -3.08
C SER A 581 29.48 -16.73 -3.96
N MET A 582 30.37 -15.85 -3.53
CA MET A 582 30.91 -14.77 -4.33
C MET A 582 32.41 -15.00 -4.58
N THR A 583 32.81 -14.95 -5.84
CA THR A 583 34.23 -14.90 -6.23
C THR A 583 34.77 -13.51 -5.90
N CYS A 584 35.99 -13.46 -5.34
CA CYS A 584 36.57 -12.19 -4.93
C CYS A 584 36.79 -11.26 -6.15
N PRO A 585 36.23 -10.04 -6.13
CA PRO A 585 36.44 -9.05 -7.19
C PRO A 585 37.92 -8.73 -7.39
N LYS A 586 38.34 -8.58 -8.66
CA LYS A 586 39.73 -8.22 -9.00
C LYS A 586 39.99 -6.78 -8.57
N HIS A 587 39.08 -5.88 -8.90
CA HIS A 587 39.20 -4.45 -8.59
C HIS A 587 38.35 -4.04 -7.39
N THR A 588 38.64 -2.85 -6.87
CA THR A 588 37.78 -2.22 -5.86
C THR A 588 36.44 -1.86 -6.48
N ILE A 589 35.36 -2.29 -5.84
CA ILE A 589 33.98 -1.97 -6.21
C ILE A 589 33.69 -0.52 -5.83
N MET A 590 33.49 0.31 -6.84
CA MET A 590 33.11 1.70 -6.69
C MET A 590 31.59 1.80 -6.62
N LEU A 591 31.06 1.86 -5.41
CA LEU A 591 29.61 1.94 -5.20
C LEU A 591 29.05 3.29 -5.72
N PRO A 592 27.85 3.30 -6.34
CA PRO A 592 27.21 4.49 -6.88
C PRO A 592 26.97 5.59 -5.84
N LYS A 593 27.10 6.86 -6.24
CA LYS A 593 26.90 8.00 -5.31
C LYS A 593 25.47 8.10 -4.77
N LYS A 594 24.50 7.64 -5.57
CA LYS A 594 23.07 7.64 -5.27
C LYS A 594 22.59 6.37 -4.58
N LEU A 595 23.50 5.44 -4.23
CA LEU A 595 23.15 4.19 -3.56
C LEU A 595 22.73 4.47 -2.12
N ARG A 596 21.63 3.84 -1.71
CA ARG A 596 20.94 4.13 -0.43
C ARG A 596 20.70 2.90 0.41
N LYS A 597 20.45 1.76 -0.23
CA LYS A 597 20.39 0.45 0.41
C LYS A 597 21.31 -0.54 -0.30
N ILE A 598 22.10 -1.26 0.49
CA ILE A 598 22.86 -2.42 0.03
C ILE A 598 22.61 -3.60 0.96
N CYS A 599 22.01 -4.64 0.41
CA CYS A 599 21.72 -5.90 1.08
C CYS A 599 22.41 -7.01 0.31
N ILE A 600 23.37 -7.69 0.95
CA ILE A 600 24.09 -8.83 0.37
C ILE A 600 24.10 -9.96 1.38
N GLY A 601 23.29 -10.99 1.13
CA GLY A 601 23.06 -12.09 2.07
C GLY A 601 23.28 -13.46 1.43
N GLY A 602 23.81 -14.42 2.19
CA GLY A 602 23.85 -15.84 1.77
C GLY A 602 24.87 -16.18 0.69
N VAL A 603 25.70 -15.22 0.24
CA VAL A 603 26.74 -15.44 -0.79
C VAL A 603 28.15 -15.64 -0.21
N ASN A 604 28.25 -15.94 1.09
CA ASN A 604 29.53 -16.17 1.80
C ASN A 604 30.54 -15.01 1.64
N VAL A 605 30.12 -13.78 1.95
CA VAL A 605 31.02 -12.62 1.92
C VAL A 605 32.13 -12.78 2.98
N THR A 606 33.37 -12.92 2.51
CA THR A 606 34.57 -13.00 3.36
C THR A 606 35.17 -11.62 3.63
N LYS A 607 36.15 -11.55 4.53
CA LYS A 607 36.93 -10.33 4.77
C LYS A 607 37.53 -9.72 3.50
N ASP A 608 38.09 -10.54 2.62
CA ASP A 608 38.75 -10.05 1.41
C ASP A 608 37.75 -9.47 0.42
N ILE A 609 36.58 -10.10 0.31
CA ILE A 609 35.47 -9.63 -0.51
C ILE A 609 34.91 -8.33 0.05
N PHE A 610 34.59 -8.28 1.34
CA PHE A 610 34.07 -7.09 2.01
C PHE A 610 35.01 -5.88 1.84
N ASN A 611 36.33 -6.13 1.88
CA ASN A 611 37.34 -5.08 1.68
C ASN A 611 37.39 -4.51 0.26
N LYS A 612 36.79 -5.17 -0.74
CA LYS A 612 36.66 -4.64 -2.10
C LYS A 612 35.58 -3.58 -2.22
N PHE A 613 34.59 -3.54 -1.32
CA PHE A 613 33.54 -2.52 -1.34
C PHE A 613 34.07 -1.17 -0.84
N ASN A 614 34.02 -0.14 -1.69
CA ASN A 614 34.41 1.21 -1.34
C ASN A 614 33.20 2.09 -1.04
N PHE A 615 32.91 2.26 0.24
CA PHE A 615 31.79 3.08 0.70
C PHE A 615 32.07 4.58 0.75
N LYS A 616 33.32 5.04 0.51
CA LYS A 616 33.71 6.45 0.69
C LYS A 616 32.89 7.44 -0.15
N ARG A 617 32.33 6.99 -1.27
CA ARG A 617 31.53 7.83 -2.19
C ARG A 617 30.03 7.82 -1.88
N CYS A 618 29.54 6.91 -1.03
CA CYS A 618 28.12 6.70 -0.79
C CYS A 618 27.61 7.59 0.35
N LYS A 619 27.49 8.89 0.09
CA LYS A 619 27.01 9.87 1.08
C LYS A 619 25.51 9.80 1.37
N GLN A 620 24.77 8.98 0.62
CA GLN A 620 23.32 8.79 0.76
C GLN A 620 22.99 7.37 1.24
N LEU A 621 24.00 6.60 1.68
CA LEU A 621 23.82 5.23 2.13
C LEU A 621 23.23 5.24 3.54
N GLU A 622 22.05 4.66 3.66
CA GLU A 622 21.24 4.65 4.88
C GLU A 622 21.15 3.25 5.48
N LEU A 623 21.18 2.21 4.65
CA LEU A 623 21.13 0.81 5.09
C LEU A 623 22.27 -0.02 4.49
N VAL A 624 22.99 -0.73 5.37
CA VAL A 624 23.95 -1.77 5.02
C VAL A 624 23.55 -3.06 5.73
N ARG A 625 23.17 -4.08 4.96
CA ARG A 625 22.87 -5.42 5.45
C ARG A 625 23.79 -6.44 4.78
N PHE A 626 24.59 -7.13 5.57
CA PHE A 626 25.35 -8.30 5.14
C PHE A 626 24.96 -9.48 6.01
N THR A 627 24.53 -10.58 5.40
CA THR A 627 24.09 -11.76 6.18
C THR A 627 24.71 -13.06 5.68
N ARG A 628 24.79 -14.07 6.57
CA ARG A 628 25.23 -15.45 6.25
C ARG A 628 26.61 -15.47 5.54
N GLY A 629 27.64 -14.97 6.22
CA GLY A 629 29.00 -14.79 5.68
C GLY A 629 30.12 -15.15 6.66
N ASN A 630 31.34 -14.79 6.31
CA ASN A 630 32.53 -15.12 7.11
C ASN A 630 33.51 -13.94 7.17
N LEU A 631 33.06 -12.85 7.79
CA LEU A 631 33.81 -11.59 7.85
C LEU A 631 34.95 -11.64 8.86
N LYS A 632 34.79 -12.35 9.99
CA LYS A 632 35.71 -12.41 11.15
C LYS A 632 35.96 -11.08 11.84
N VAL A 633 36.32 -10.03 11.10
CA VAL A 633 36.62 -8.70 11.64
C VAL A 633 35.79 -7.65 10.90
N LEU A 634 34.82 -7.02 11.58
CA LEU A 634 34.14 -5.83 11.04
C LEU A 634 34.99 -4.59 11.33
N ASN A 635 35.21 -3.75 10.33
CA ASN A 635 35.87 -2.45 10.52
C ASN A 635 34.89 -1.32 10.21
N LEU A 636 34.31 -0.74 11.26
CA LEU A 636 33.34 0.34 11.20
C LEU A 636 33.92 1.59 10.51
N ASN A 637 35.22 1.85 10.64
CA ASN A 637 35.88 3.01 10.02
C ASN A 637 35.85 2.99 8.49
N LYS A 638 35.44 1.88 7.86
CA LYS A 638 35.23 1.77 6.42
C LYS A 638 33.81 2.12 5.97
N LEU A 639 32.87 2.16 6.89
CA LEU A 639 31.46 2.43 6.61
C LEU A 639 31.19 3.95 6.64
N PRO A 640 30.19 4.43 5.88
CA PRO A 640 29.83 5.84 5.91
C PRO A 640 29.08 6.17 7.20
N LYS A 641 29.34 7.34 7.77
CA LYS A 641 28.72 7.81 9.03
C LYS A 641 27.24 8.21 8.88
N THR A 642 26.71 8.13 7.66
CA THR A 642 25.32 8.45 7.30
C THR A 642 24.36 7.27 7.48
N LEU A 643 24.82 6.13 7.99
CA LEU A 643 24.01 4.93 8.12
C LEU A 643 22.99 5.08 9.25
N ASN A 644 21.75 4.73 8.95
CA ASN A 644 20.65 4.60 9.91
C ASN A 644 20.52 3.15 10.37
N TYR A 645 20.81 2.20 9.48
CA TYR A 645 20.60 0.78 9.69
C TYR A 645 21.84 -0.02 9.33
N MET A 646 22.35 -0.79 10.28
CA MET A 646 23.56 -1.59 10.08
C MET A 646 23.37 -3.01 10.61
N TYR A 647 23.30 -3.97 9.69
CA TYR A 647 22.97 -5.36 10.00
C TYR A 647 24.06 -6.31 9.50
N PHE A 648 24.67 -7.05 10.42
CA PHE A 648 25.73 -8.02 10.15
C PHE A 648 25.40 -9.38 10.79
N GLN A 649 24.34 -10.02 10.31
CA GLN A 649 23.75 -11.23 10.92
C GLN A 649 24.37 -12.51 10.36
N ALA A 650 24.66 -13.50 11.21
CA ALA A 650 25.32 -14.75 10.80
C ALA A 650 26.62 -14.53 9.98
N MET A 651 27.39 -13.49 10.32
CA MET A 651 28.63 -13.10 9.60
C MET A 651 29.92 -13.65 10.23
N ASN A 652 29.82 -14.46 11.29
CA ASN A 652 30.96 -14.98 12.06
C ASN A 652 31.93 -13.88 12.52
N VAL A 653 31.41 -12.72 12.93
CA VAL A 653 32.23 -11.59 13.40
C VAL A 653 32.70 -11.88 14.82
N ILE A 654 34.01 -11.99 15.00
CA ILE A 654 34.66 -12.24 16.30
C ILE A 654 35.37 -11.00 16.85
N ASN A 655 35.49 -9.94 16.04
CA ASN A 655 36.14 -8.69 16.42
C ASN A 655 35.56 -7.51 15.64
N VAL A 656 35.34 -6.39 16.31
CA VAL A 656 34.87 -5.14 15.72
C VAL A 656 35.92 -4.05 15.95
N LYS A 657 36.31 -3.36 14.89
CA LYS A 657 37.23 -2.23 14.92
C LYS A 657 36.49 -0.94 14.62
N GLY A 658 36.77 0.11 15.38
CA GLY A 658 36.11 1.41 15.28
C GLY A 658 35.12 1.62 16.42
N ASN A 659 34.45 2.76 16.42
CA ASN A 659 33.50 3.16 17.46
C ASN A 659 32.12 3.43 16.84
N LEU A 660 31.06 2.89 17.45
CA LEU A 660 29.67 3.11 17.03
C LEU A 660 29.22 4.55 17.30
N GLU A 661 29.80 5.24 18.28
CA GLU A 661 29.53 6.66 18.56
C GLU A 661 29.89 7.58 17.36
N GLU A 662 30.67 7.07 16.39
CA GLU A 662 30.97 7.81 15.17
C GLU A 662 29.81 7.83 14.15
N PHE A 663 28.68 7.17 14.43
CA PHE A 663 27.49 7.07 13.57
C PHE A 663 26.28 7.78 14.23
N PRO A 664 26.19 9.12 14.13
CA PRO A 664 25.18 9.90 14.85
C PRO A 664 23.74 9.67 14.37
N SER A 665 23.56 9.10 13.17
CA SER A 665 22.25 8.81 12.57
C SER A 665 21.82 7.35 12.75
N LEU A 666 22.61 6.52 13.44
CA LEU A 666 22.36 5.10 13.57
C LEU A 666 21.16 4.85 14.49
N VAL A 667 20.08 4.31 13.92
CA VAL A 667 18.83 3.97 14.61
C VAL A 667 18.86 2.54 15.10
N SER A 668 19.35 1.61 14.27
CA SER A 668 19.39 0.19 14.63
C SER A 668 20.66 -0.49 14.14
N PHE A 669 21.15 -1.38 14.98
CA PHE A 669 22.38 -2.12 14.79
C PHE A 669 22.22 -3.55 15.31
N SER A 670 22.49 -4.54 14.45
CA SER A 670 22.40 -5.95 14.86
C SER A 670 23.63 -6.77 14.44
N PHE A 671 24.17 -7.48 15.43
CA PHE A 671 25.11 -8.59 15.31
C PHE A 671 24.53 -9.81 16.00
N SER A 672 23.73 -10.59 15.27
CA SER A 672 23.20 -11.86 15.76
C SER A 672 23.89 -13.03 15.06
N GLU A 673 24.08 -14.15 15.77
CA GLU A 673 24.43 -15.43 15.14
C GLU A 673 23.23 -16.04 14.41
N GLU A 674 22.03 -15.78 14.93
CA GLU A 674 20.75 -16.05 14.29
C GLU A 674 20.42 -14.95 13.29
N ILE A 675 19.50 -15.23 12.39
CA ILE A 675 19.02 -14.25 11.42
C ILE A 675 17.69 -13.83 11.95
N ALA A 676 17.58 -12.58 12.37
CA ALA A 676 16.27 -12.01 12.64
C ALA A 676 15.45 -12.17 11.35
N THR A 677 14.39 -12.97 11.44
CA THR A 677 13.28 -12.91 10.50
C THR A 677 12.65 -11.52 10.62
N GLU A 678 11.95 -11.05 9.59
CA GLU A 678 11.34 -9.72 9.63
C GLU A 678 10.37 -9.52 10.81
N ASP A 679 9.91 -10.60 11.44
CA ASP A 679 9.13 -10.61 12.68
C ASP A 679 9.96 -10.41 13.98
N ASP A 680 11.25 -10.72 13.99
CA ASP A 680 12.13 -10.62 15.18
C ASP A 680 12.58 -9.16 15.47
N PHE A 681 12.04 -8.18 14.73
CA PHE A 681 12.39 -6.76 14.84
C PHE A 681 11.46 -5.94 15.74
N TYR A 682 10.52 -6.59 16.45
CA TYR A 682 9.54 -5.95 17.33
C TYR A 682 9.84 -6.02 18.84
N ASP A 683 11.01 -6.52 19.26
CA ASP A 683 11.46 -6.53 20.66
C ASP A 683 12.68 -5.60 20.92
#